data_AF-A0A8S3VCZ5-F1
#
_entry.id   AF-A0A8S3VCZ5-F1
#
_cell.length_a   1.000
_cell.length_b   1.000
_cell.length_c   1.000
_cell.angle_alpha   90.00
_cell.angle_beta   90.00
_cell.angle_gamma   90.00
#
_symmetry.space_group_name_H-M   'P 1'
#
loop_
_entity.id
_entity.type
_entity.pdbx_description
1 polymer ?
#
loop_
_entity_poly.entity_id
_entity_poly.type
_entity_poly.pdbx_seq_one_letter_code
_entity_poly.pdbx_strand_id
1 'polypeptide(L)'
;MRSGAHVLGSEKAVNAAQYKPDENYFVPDPHHLIHTHFPEEEKWQLLEDPITFKEWEEKAYLKERFFELELRLLSHQECEITTENGEIEMMFALPKKRAKDLKFMALVYMKEFNEWKILDDKKVQHDFIHVPIAEALVVKLRFPKRGIYRFELVGKDTTITEKDYDFDWVAIYKIKCEQAASPYSGFPRVGAAGWGPNNDHRLEDLGLTPLKHTQGMIFAKDGFTKLRFKFEEPELEDLQMSVKMITVKESLDEVPTETEALLLAIEQKKLDLLERAVDIVETKNYERHMPKETETARDLIARLRNIQRLMHDVLALDNRVFAEIRSYPSPIPEIHDVMKAALLLLGNFEEETKYWDNVQALLGKIGKESIKRRIALFDIDTLELDIALGARKMLGNLLIDNVNQASAGRQHFMYGVKLGDDGSVSPKESIITTKSIDFSQYAVDWVQDKIYWIDVEKNDTLFVSNLDGTMVKTLAVLNRVRKTKPILDPYKKYIYFTSSNGIERIGMNGRDRKVIYSDIFFIGTDLGSDMAIDFKTDRIYYIEKMYSRISSMKSDGTDNRQELTNGNLYYLGSKYDLDTFMRYNPSTGATTQQDLDNILWDYRIYHPFAQVSGTNPCGSNNGGCTHLCLPNHTGNPAYICECPDKYEKQGNTCVESS
;
A
#
# COMPACT_ATOMS: atom_id res chain seq x y z
N MET A 1 2.52 -30.10 16.32
CA MET A 1 1.68 -29.18 17.14
C MET A 1 2.53 -28.06 17.73
N ARG A 2 2.59 -26.92 17.03
CA ARG A 2 2.57 -25.57 17.61
C ARG A 2 1.91 -24.71 16.53
N SER A 3 0.71 -24.28 16.84
CA SER A 3 -0.24 -23.52 16.04
C SER A 3 0.27 -22.09 15.80
N GLY A 4 0.28 -21.64 14.55
CA GLY A 4 0.55 -20.25 14.19
C GLY A 4 -0.51 -19.76 13.21
N ALA A 5 -1.65 -19.33 13.73
CA ALA A 5 -2.74 -18.71 13.02
C ALA A 5 -2.33 -17.60 12.02
N HIS A 6 -3.13 -17.47 10.95
CA HIS A 6 -2.91 -16.76 9.70
C HIS A 6 -3.34 -15.26 9.61
N VAL A 7 -3.08 -14.73 8.39
CA VAL A 7 -3.83 -13.78 7.50
C VAL A 7 -3.46 -12.30 7.39
N LEU A 8 -3.38 -11.93 6.10
CA LEU A 8 -3.29 -10.66 5.39
C LEU A 8 -4.44 -9.68 5.68
N GLY A 9 -4.12 -8.42 5.97
CA GLY A 9 -5.06 -7.31 6.00
C GLY A 9 -4.51 -6.10 5.25
N SER A 10 -5.33 -5.44 4.44
CA SER A 10 -4.96 -4.22 3.71
C SER A 10 -4.98 -2.99 4.63
N GLU A 11 -3.94 -2.16 4.57
CA GLU A 11 -3.84 -0.92 5.34
C GLU A 11 -4.84 0.14 4.84
N LYS A 12 -6.01 0.25 5.51
CA LYS A 12 -6.67 1.55 5.72
C LYS A 12 -7.35 1.63 7.09
N ALA A 13 -6.82 2.57 7.88
CA ALA A 13 -7.37 3.15 9.11
C ALA A 13 -7.28 2.32 10.41
N VAL A 14 -6.98 3.06 11.48
CA VAL A 14 -6.79 2.64 12.87
C VAL A 14 -7.95 1.77 13.37
N ASN A 15 -7.66 0.48 13.57
CA ASN A 15 -8.16 -0.38 14.65
C ASN A 15 -7.28 -1.63 14.64
N ALA A 16 -6.96 -2.16 15.82
CA ALA A 16 -6.11 -3.34 15.99
C ALA A 16 -6.51 -4.44 14.99
N ALA A 17 -5.57 -4.89 14.15
CA ALA A 17 -5.77 -6.04 13.29
C ALA A 17 -6.15 -7.23 14.18
N GLN A 18 -7.42 -7.64 14.14
CA GLN A 18 -7.82 -8.93 14.67
C GLN A 18 -7.37 -9.98 13.66
N TYR A 19 -6.23 -10.62 13.94
CA TYR A 19 -5.72 -11.73 13.17
C TYR A 19 -6.64 -12.93 13.35
N LYS A 20 -7.40 -13.30 12.31
CA LYS A 20 -8.16 -14.55 12.28
C LYS A 20 -7.33 -15.59 11.53
N PRO A 21 -7.00 -16.73 12.15
CA PRO A 21 -6.48 -17.87 11.42
C PRO A 21 -7.39 -18.27 10.24
N ASP A 22 -6.87 -18.28 9.02
CA ASP A 22 -7.43 -18.90 7.81
C ASP A 22 -7.07 -20.37 7.75
N GLU A 23 -7.74 -21.15 8.58
CA GLU A 23 -7.50 -22.58 8.82
C GLU A 23 -7.26 -23.43 7.55
N ASN A 24 -7.65 -22.96 6.36
CA ASN A 24 -7.37 -23.53 5.05
C ASN A 24 -5.87 -23.76 4.78
N TYR A 25 -4.94 -22.96 5.30
CA TYR A 25 -3.50 -23.18 5.05
C TYR A 25 -2.89 -24.32 5.89
N PHE A 26 -3.56 -24.75 6.96
CA PHE A 26 -3.08 -25.84 7.84
C PHE A 26 -3.72 -27.20 7.56
N VAL A 27 -4.88 -27.23 6.89
CA VAL A 27 -5.59 -28.47 6.53
C VAL A 27 -6.19 -28.43 5.10
N PRO A 28 -5.53 -27.86 4.07
CA PRO A 28 -6.13 -27.83 2.75
C PRO A 28 -6.11 -29.23 2.13
N ASP A 29 -7.17 -29.54 1.39
CA ASP A 29 -7.14 -30.65 0.43
C ASP A 29 -5.97 -30.40 -0.56
N PRO A 30 -5.03 -31.36 -0.73
CA PRO A 30 -3.94 -31.24 -1.70
C PRO A 30 -4.42 -30.86 -3.12
N HIS A 31 -5.62 -31.31 -3.52
CA HIS A 31 -6.24 -30.96 -4.79
C HIS A 31 -6.64 -29.48 -4.90
N HIS A 32 -6.83 -28.79 -3.78
CA HIS A 32 -7.07 -27.34 -3.76
C HIS A 32 -5.75 -26.58 -3.79
N LEU A 33 -4.79 -27.01 -2.97
CA LEU A 33 -3.51 -26.34 -2.80
C LEU A 33 -2.69 -26.30 -4.11
N ILE A 34 -2.80 -27.36 -4.93
CA ILE A 34 -2.08 -27.45 -6.21
C ILE A 34 -2.42 -26.32 -7.19
N HIS A 35 -3.57 -25.63 -7.05
CA HIS A 35 -3.92 -24.50 -7.93
C HIS A 35 -3.16 -23.20 -7.63
N THR A 36 -2.51 -23.11 -6.47
CA THR A 36 -1.77 -21.93 -6.03
C THR A 36 -0.33 -22.23 -5.65
N HIS A 37 -0.03 -23.47 -5.26
CA HIS A 37 1.28 -23.91 -4.79
C HIS A 37 1.70 -25.18 -5.52
N PHE A 38 2.94 -25.21 -6.00
CA PHE A 38 3.57 -26.40 -6.58
C PHE A 38 4.80 -26.72 -5.75
N PRO A 39 4.87 -27.90 -5.10
CA PRO A 39 6.01 -28.29 -4.30
C PRO A 39 7.21 -28.64 -5.20
N GLU A 40 8.41 -28.32 -4.73
CA GLU A 40 9.67 -28.61 -5.46
C GLU A 40 9.89 -30.12 -5.70
N GLU A 41 9.39 -30.96 -4.78
CA GLU A 41 9.48 -32.41 -4.86
C GLU A 41 8.12 -33.02 -5.20
N GLU A 42 8.05 -33.80 -6.28
CA GLU A 42 6.81 -34.42 -6.78
C GLU A 42 6.07 -35.27 -5.73
N LYS A 43 6.82 -35.99 -4.89
CA LYS A 43 6.27 -36.81 -3.80
C LYS A 43 5.53 -36.00 -2.70
N TRP A 44 5.68 -34.67 -2.69
CA TRP A 44 5.04 -33.78 -1.72
C TRP A 44 3.79 -33.09 -2.27
N GLN A 45 3.41 -33.40 -3.51
CA GLN A 45 2.12 -32.93 -4.04
C GLN A 45 0.95 -33.52 -3.25
N LEU A 46 1.14 -34.66 -2.59
CA LEU A 46 0.11 -35.36 -1.81
C LEU A 46 -1.19 -35.64 -2.62
N LEU A 47 -1.10 -35.55 -3.95
CA LEU A 47 -2.13 -35.94 -4.90
C LEU A 47 -2.02 -37.44 -5.14
N GLU A 48 -3.15 -38.09 -5.46
CA GLU A 48 -3.16 -39.49 -5.91
C GLU A 48 -2.27 -39.67 -7.15
N ASP A 49 -2.40 -38.74 -8.11
CA ASP A 49 -1.57 -38.62 -9.30
C ASP A 49 -0.88 -37.24 -9.29
N PRO A 50 0.45 -37.18 -9.03
CA PRO A 50 1.20 -35.93 -9.13
C PRO A 50 1.15 -35.36 -10.55
N ILE A 51 1.11 -34.04 -10.65
CA ILE A 51 1.17 -33.30 -11.90
C ILE A 51 2.57 -32.74 -12.14
N THR A 52 2.95 -32.58 -13.39
CA THR A 52 4.22 -31.96 -13.76
C THR A 52 4.17 -30.44 -13.56
N PHE A 53 5.34 -29.81 -13.44
CA PHE A 53 5.43 -28.35 -13.34
C PHE A 53 4.78 -27.65 -14.55
N LYS A 54 4.92 -28.23 -15.74
CA LYS A 54 4.30 -27.71 -16.96
C LYS A 54 2.78 -27.76 -16.89
N GLU A 55 2.22 -28.90 -16.47
CA GLU A 55 0.76 -29.05 -16.28
C GLU A 55 0.24 -28.11 -15.19
N TRP A 56 1.06 -27.81 -14.18
CA TRP A 56 0.74 -26.81 -13.16
C TRP A 56 0.73 -25.38 -13.72
N GLU A 57 1.76 -24.99 -14.48
CA GLU A 57 1.83 -23.66 -15.11
C GLU A 57 0.65 -23.38 -16.05
N GLU A 58 0.18 -24.43 -16.73
CA GLU A 58 -0.94 -24.34 -17.66
C GLU A 58 -2.29 -24.29 -16.93
N LYS A 59 -2.41 -24.71 -15.66
CA LYS A 59 -3.69 -24.75 -14.91
C LYS A 59 -4.21 -23.37 -14.51
N ALA A 60 -5.53 -23.24 -14.50
CA ALA A 60 -6.26 -22.08 -14.02
C ALA A 60 -5.89 -21.74 -12.56
N TYR A 61 -5.70 -20.44 -12.30
CA TYR A 61 -5.32 -19.94 -10.99
C TYR A 61 -6.56 -19.73 -10.13
N LEU A 62 -6.79 -20.63 -9.17
CA LEU A 62 -7.96 -20.66 -8.29
C LEU A 62 -7.53 -20.35 -6.85
N LYS A 63 -8.15 -19.33 -6.23
CA LYS A 63 -7.87 -18.90 -4.85
C LYS A 63 -8.72 -19.67 -3.84
N GLU A 64 -8.40 -19.56 -2.55
CA GLU A 64 -9.15 -20.21 -1.46
C GLU A 64 -10.65 -19.96 -1.52
N ARG A 65 -11.07 -18.71 -1.81
CA ARG A 65 -12.47 -18.35 -1.97
C ARG A 65 -13.21 -19.22 -2.98
N PHE A 66 -12.53 -19.73 -4.02
CA PHE A 66 -13.12 -20.65 -4.99
C PHE A 66 -13.66 -21.91 -4.31
N PHE A 67 -12.85 -22.49 -3.42
CA PHE A 67 -13.15 -23.74 -2.74
C PHE A 67 -14.12 -23.54 -1.58
N GLU A 68 -14.03 -22.44 -0.84
CA GLU A 68 -14.97 -22.08 0.24
C GLU A 68 -16.41 -21.86 -0.27
N LEU A 69 -16.52 -21.31 -1.47
CA LEU A 69 -17.79 -21.15 -2.19
C LEU A 69 -18.24 -22.45 -2.88
N GLU A 70 -17.50 -23.55 -2.70
CA GLU A 70 -17.75 -24.88 -3.27
C GLU A 70 -17.89 -24.88 -4.80
N LEU A 71 -17.13 -24.02 -5.48
CA LEU A 71 -17.13 -23.93 -6.93
C LEU A 71 -16.39 -25.09 -7.56
N ARG A 72 -16.76 -25.43 -8.80
CA ARG A 72 -16.01 -26.37 -9.65
C ARG A 72 -15.89 -25.83 -11.07
N LEU A 73 -14.73 -25.99 -11.69
CA LEU A 73 -14.52 -25.58 -13.08
C LEU A 73 -15.30 -26.50 -14.03
N LEU A 74 -16.22 -25.93 -14.83
CA LEU A 74 -16.93 -26.66 -15.88
C LEU A 74 -16.33 -26.38 -17.28
N SER A 75 -15.65 -25.25 -17.46
CA SER A 75 -14.90 -24.95 -18.68
C SER A 75 -13.58 -24.25 -18.36
N HIS A 76 -12.66 -24.26 -19.34
CA HIS A 76 -11.37 -23.56 -19.28
C HIS A 76 -10.55 -23.90 -18.03
N GLN A 77 -10.03 -25.14 -17.99
CA GLN A 77 -9.13 -25.58 -16.93
C GLN A 77 -7.74 -24.94 -17.00
N GLU A 78 -7.42 -24.29 -18.12
CA GLU A 78 -6.12 -23.65 -18.35
C GLU A 78 -6.15 -22.16 -18.01
N CYS A 79 -5.02 -21.62 -17.53
CA CYS A 79 -4.91 -20.20 -17.14
C CYS A 79 -4.90 -19.24 -18.33
N GLU A 80 -4.44 -19.70 -19.50
CA GLU A 80 -4.41 -18.92 -20.74
C GLU A 80 -5.53 -19.37 -21.68
N ILE A 81 -6.40 -18.44 -22.09
CA ILE A 81 -7.53 -18.74 -22.95
C ILE A 81 -7.46 -17.87 -24.20
N THR A 82 -7.64 -18.47 -25.38
CA THR A 82 -7.78 -17.73 -26.63
C THR A 82 -9.26 -17.58 -27.00
N THR A 83 -9.69 -16.37 -27.37
CA THR A 83 -11.10 -16.08 -27.69
C THR A 83 -11.48 -16.55 -29.09
N GLU A 84 -12.75 -16.90 -29.29
CA GLU A 84 -13.33 -17.17 -30.61
C GLU A 84 -14.18 -15.97 -31.04
N ASN A 85 -13.88 -15.37 -32.20
CA ASN A 85 -14.58 -14.17 -32.71
C ASN A 85 -14.63 -12.99 -31.71
N GLY A 86 -13.66 -12.88 -30.80
CA GLY A 86 -13.63 -11.84 -29.78
C GLY A 86 -14.59 -12.08 -28.61
N GLU A 87 -15.09 -13.30 -28.44
CA GLU A 87 -16.00 -13.70 -27.36
C GLU A 87 -15.46 -14.91 -26.58
N ILE A 88 -15.92 -15.06 -25.34
CA ILE A 88 -15.61 -16.20 -24.48
C ILE A 88 -16.78 -16.49 -23.54
N GLU A 89 -17.02 -17.78 -23.25
CA GLU A 89 -18.00 -18.24 -22.28
C GLU A 89 -17.35 -19.18 -21.25
N MET A 90 -17.27 -18.72 -20.00
CA MET A 90 -16.69 -19.46 -18.88
C MET A 90 -17.79 -20.00 -17.97
N MET A 91 -17.66 -21.23 -17.50
CA MET A 91 -18.68 -21.92 -16.71
C MET A 91 -18.09 -22.49 -15.43
N PHE A 92 -18.77 -22.23 -14.31
CA PHE A 92 -18.41 -22.70 -12.99
C PHE A 92 -19.64 -23.36 -12.36
N ALA A 93 -19.52 -24.55 -11.80
CA ALA A 93 -20.62 -25.18 -11.06
C ALA A 93 -20.80 -24.50 -9.70
N LEU A 94 -22.05 -24.31 -9.28
CA LEU A 94 -22.45 -23.76 -7.99
C LEU A 94 -23.06 -24.84 -7.09
N PRO A 95 -22.89 -24.75 -5.76
CA PRO A 95 -23.54 -25.66 -4.82
C PRO A 95 -25.07 -25.44 -4.81
N LYS A 96 -25.86 -26.50 -5.09
CA LYS A 96 -27.32 -26.41 -5.26
C LYS A 96 -28.07 -25.64 -4.18
N LYS A 97 -27.67 -25.81 -2.91
CA LYS A 97 -28.37 -25.23 -1.75
C LYS A 97 -27.95 -23.80 -1.43
N ARG A 98 -26.70 -23.44 -1.74
CA ARG A 98 -26.09 -22.15 -1.40
C ARG A 98 -26.02 -21.20 -2.59
N ALA A 99 -26.24 -21.67 -3.82
CA ALA A 99 -26.11 -20.87 -5.04
C ALA A 99 -26.86 -19.52 -4.98
N LYS A 100 -28.04 -19.48 -4.37
CA LYS A 100 -28.85 -18.27 -4.19
C LYS A 100 -28.24 -17.21 -3.26
N ASP A 101 -27.36 -17.65 -2.36
CA ASP A 101 -26.72 -16.82 -1.35
C ASP A 101 -25.35 -16.31 -1.83
N LEU A 102 -24.87 -16.79 -2.99
CA LEU A 102 -23.57 -16.41 -3.54
C LEU A 102 -23.69 -15.25 -4.51
N LYS A 103 -22.78 -14.28 -4.40
CA LYS A 103 -22.65 -13.17 -5.34
C LYS A 103 -21.26 -13.12 -5.93
N PHE A 104 -21.19 -12.72 -7.20
CA PHE A 104 -19.96 -12.68 -7.99
C PHE A 104 -19.80 -11.37 -8.75
N MET A 105 -18.56 -10.96 -8.99
CA MET A 105 -18.21 -9.86 -9.90
C MET A 105 -17.06 -10.28 -10.81
N ALA A 106 -17.10 -9.81 -12.05
CA ALA A 106 -16.06 -10.02 -13.05
C ALA A 106 -15.31 -8.71 -13.29
N LEU A 107 -13.98 -8.75 -13.24
CA LEU A 107 -13.09 -7.63 -13.52
C LEU A 107 -12.25 -7.97 -14.75
N VAL A 108 -12.19 -7.05 -15.71
CA VAL A 108 -11.44 -7.24 -16.96
C VAL A 108 -10.50 -6.06 -17.18
N TYR A 109 -9.23 -6.38 -17.37
CA TYR A 109 -8.16 -5.42 -17.61
C TYR A 109 -7.54 -5.70 -18.98
N MET A 110 -7.19 -4.66 -19.72
CA MET A 110 -6.44 -4.79 -20.97
C MET A 110 -5.01 -4.32 -20.78
N LYS A 111 -4.07 -5.03 -21.39
CA LYS A 111 -2.66 -4.63 -21.43
C LYS A 111 -2.45 -3.53 -22.50
N GLU A 112 -2.07 -2.33 -22.08
CA GLU A 112 -1.70 -1.21 -22.95
C GLU A 112 -0.32 -0.66 -22.57
N PHE A 113 0.63 -0.63 -23.52
CA PHE A 113 1.95 0.02 -23.39
C PHE A 113 2.69 -0.21 -22.04
N ASN A 114 2.45 -1.36 -21.38
CA ASN A 114 2.99 -1.83 -20.10
C ASN A 114 2.17 -1.54 -18.82
N GLU A 115 0.94 -1.05 -18.92
CA GLU A 115 0.01 -0.97 -17.80
C GLU A 115 -1.25 -1.81 -18.06
N TRP A 116 -1.81 -2.38 -17.00
CA TRP A 116 -3.14 -2.97 -17.03
C TRP A 116 -4.15 -1.85 -16.88
N LYS A 117 -4.74 -1.43 -18.00
CA LYS A 117 -5.80 -0.41 -17.97
C LYS A 117 -7.15 -1.08 -17.89
N ILE A 118 -8.01 -0.49 -17.07
CA ILE A 118 -9.43 -0.82 -17.06
C ILE A 118 -9.98 -0.39 -18.42
N LEU A 119 -10.74 -1.26 -19.08
CA LEU A 119 -11.28 -0.99 -20.41
C LEU A 119 -12.27 0.18 -20.49
N ASP A 120 -12.72 0.71 -19.34
CA ASP A 120 -13.60 1.88 -19.24
C ASP A 120 -13.36 2.60 -17.89
N ASP A 121 -13.07 3.91 -17.94
CA ASP A 121 -12.78 4.79 -16.78
C ASP A 121 -13.95 4.92 -15.79
N LYS A 122 -15.13 4.40 -16.13
CA LYS A 122 -16.30 4.38 -15.23
C LYS A 122 -16.37 3.16 -14.30
N LYS A 123 -15.42 2.22 -14.38
CA LYS A 123 -15.46 0.89 -13.74
C LYS A 123 -16.73 0.10 -14.11
N VAL A 124 -16.53 -1.18 -14.40
CA VAL A 124 -17.55 -2.19 -14.73
C VAL A 124 -18.12 -2.11 -16.16
N GLN A 125 -17.40 -2.71 -17.12
CA GLN A 125 -18.08 -3.36 -18.25
C GLN A 125 -18.68 -4.66 -17.72
N HIS A 126 -20.01 -4.64 -17.48
CA HIS A 126 -20.76 -5.81 -17.05
C HIS A 126 -21.07 -6.69 -18.26
N ASP A 127 -20.24 -7.70 -18.50
CA ASP A 127 -20.59 -8.74 -19.47
C ASP A 127 -20.64 -10.08 -18.70
N PHE A 128 -21.63 -10.23 -17.83
CA PHE A 128 -21.98 -11.54 -17.26
C PHE A 128 -23.45 -11.80 -17.54
N ILE A 129 -23.74 -12.86 -18.29
CA ILE A 129 -25.06 -13.48 -18.25
C ILE A 129 -24.95 -14.59 -17.22
N HIS A 130 -25.32 -14.29 -15.97
CA HIS A 130 -25.69 -15.37 -15.06
C HIS A 130 -26.90 -16.07 -15.68
N VAL A 131 -26.70 -17.25 -16.23
CA VAL A 131 -27.81 -18.16 -16.51
C VAL A 131 -27.87 -19.06 -15.28
N PRO A 132 -28.75 -18.79 -14.31
CA PRO A 132 -29.02 -19.77 -13.27
C PRO A 132 -29.74 -20.93 -13.92
N ILE A 133 -29.01 -21.84 -14.57
CA ILE A 133 -29.46 -23.20 -14.75
C ILE A 133 -29.27 -23.90 -13.39
N ALA A 134 -29.94 -23.37 -12.36
CA ALA A 134 -29.97 -23.79 -10.94
C ALA A 134 -28.63 -24.11 -10.22
N GLU A 135 -27.51 -24.27 -10.90
CA GLU A 135 -26.31 -24.98 -10.42
C GLU A 135 -25.03 -24.57 -11.18
N ALA A 136 -25.06 -23.50 -11.99
CA ALA A 136 -23.89 -23.03 -12.72
C ALA A 136 -23.86 -21.50 -12.87
N LEU A 137 -22.70 -20.91 -12.61
CA LEU A 137 -22.33 -19.55 -12.93
C LEU A 137 -21.74 -19.54 -14.35
N VAL A 138 -22.36 -18.77 -15.25
CA VAL A 138 -21.87 -18.54 -16.61
C VAL A 138 -21.37 -17.10 -16.73
N VAL A 139 -20.16 -16.92 -17.25
CA VAL A 139 -19.54 -15.60 -17.48
C VAL A 139 -19.26 -15.47 -18.98
N LYS A 140 -19.89 -14.49 -19.63
CA LYS A 140 -19.80 -14.30 -21.10
C LYS A 140 -19.18 -12.96 -21.42
N LEU A 141 -17.93 -12.92 -21.88
CA LEU A 141 -17.23 -11.67 -22.15
C LEU A 141 -17.12 -11.42 -23.65
N ARG A 142 -17.21 -10.14 -24.05
CA ARG A 142 -17.01 -9.69 -25.42
C ARG A 142 -15.95 -8.60 -25.47
N PHE A 143 -14.91 -8.80 -26.29
CA PHE A 143 -13.75 -7.92 -26.30
C PHE A 143 -13.81 -6.91 -27.46
N PRO A 144 -13.62 -5.60 -27.18
CA PRO A 144 -13.77 -4.55 -28.19
C PRO A 144 -12.59 -4.43 -29.15
N LYS A 145 -11.42 -4.98 -28.79
CA LYS A 145 -10.20 -4.94 -29.61
C LYS A 145 -9.35 -6.19 -29.43
N ARG A 146 -8.45 -6.41 -30.38
CA ARG A 146 -7.38 -7.42 -30.28
C ARG A 146 -6.43 -7.03 -29.14
N GLY A 147 -6.00 -7.99 -28.33
CA GLY A 147 -5.01 -7.76 -27.28
C GLY A 147 -4.96 -8.86 -26.23
N ILE A 148 -4.19 -8.60 -25.17
CA ILE A 148 -4.08 -9.49 -24.01
C ILE A 148 -4.86 -8.84 -22.86
N TYR A 149 -5.67 -9.65 -22.22
CA TYR A 149 -6.58 -9.28 -21.16
C TYR A 149 -6.30 -10.10 -19.91
N ARG A 150 -6.53 -9.51 -18.74
CA ARG A 150 -6.54 -10.19 -17.45
C ARG A 150 -7.99 -10.19 -16.97
N PHE A 151 -8.52 -11.38 -16.70
CA PHE A 151 -9.84 -11.57 -16.14
C PHE A 151 -9.71 -12.04 -14.70
N GLU A 152 -10.47 -11.41 -13.80
CA GLU A 152 -10.58 -11.80 -12.40
C GLU A 152 -12.05 -12.01 -12.05
N LEU A 153 -12.35 -13.17 -11.49
CA LEU A 153 -13.61 -13.46 -10.84
C LEU A 153 -13.41 -13.22 -9.35
N VAL A 154 -14.27 -12.41 -8.73
CA VAL A 154 -14.37 -12.24 -7.28
C VAL A 154 -15.75 -12.67 -6.81
N GLY A 155 -15.87 -13.16 -5.57
CA GLY A 155 -17.13 -13.67 -5.05
C GLY A 155 -17.24 -13.61 -3.54
N LYS A 156 -18.46 -13.71 -3.03
CA LYS A 156 -18.77 -13.81 -1.60
C LYS A 156 -20.07 -14.55 -1.31
N ASP A 157 -20.16 -15.09 -0.10
CA ASP A 157 -21.41 -15.60 0.47
C ASP A 157 -22.13 -14.48 1.25
N THR A 158 -23.34 -14.13 0.82
CA THR A 158 -24.11 -13.03 1.43
C THR A 158 -24.77 -13.39 2.75
N THR A 159 -24.78 -14.67 3.14
CA THR A 159 -25.26 -15.08 4.47
C THR A 159 -24.27 -14.72 5.57
N ILE A 160 -23.00 -14.53 5.22
CA ILE A 160 -21.94 -14.14 6.15
C ILE A 160 -21.95 -12.62 6.30
N THR A 161 -22.32 -12.16 7.49
CA THR A 161 -22.47 -10.72 7.83
C THR A 161 -21.32 -10.20 8.70
N GLU A 162 -20.23 -10.95 8.80
CA GLU A 162 -19.01 -10.51 9.48
C GLU A 162 -18.49 -9.22 8.84
N LYS A 163 -18.12 -8.24 9.67
CA LYS A 163 -17.76 -6.88 9.22
C LYS A 163 -16.57 -6.84 8.25
N ASP A 164 -15.69 -7.83 8.36
CA ASP A 164 -14.46 -7.95 7.56
C ASP A 164 -14.60 -8.98 6.41
N TYR A 165 -15.80 -9.53 6.21
CA TYR A 165 -16.10 -10.48 5.13
C TYR A 165 -16.72 -9.75 3.94
N ASP A 166 -15.95 -9.57 2.87
CA ASP A 166 -16.43 -8.96 1.62
C ASP A 166 -15.97 -9.76 0.38
N PHE A 167 -16.22 -9.22 -0.81
CA PHE A 167 -15.78 -9.81 -2.07
C PHE A 167 -14.28 -10.04 -2.10
N ASP A 168 -13.90 -11.24 -2.52
CA ASP A 168 -12.52 -11.68 -2.59
C ASP A 168 -12.26 -12.50 -3.87
N TRP A 169 -11.00 -12.64 -4.27
CA TRP A 169 -10.61 -13.31 -5.50
C TRP A 169 -10.98 -14.79 -5.47
N VAL A 170 -11.63 -15.23 -6.54
CA VAL A 170 -12.07 -16.60 -6.79
C VAL A 170 -11.18 -17.25 -7.85
N ALA A 171 -11.09 -16.66 -9.04
CA ALA A 171 -10.30 -17.22 -10.14
C ALA A 171 -9.69 -16.12 -11.01
N ILE A 172 -8.49 -16.36 -11.56
CA ILE A 172 -7.78 -15.40 -12.41
C ILE A 172 -7.31 -16.08 -13.70
N TYR A 173 -7.53 -15.40 -14.83
CA TYR A 173 -7.19 -15.89 -16.16
C TYR A 173 -6.50 -14.83 -17.01
N LYS A 174 -5.66 -15.29 -17.94
CA LYS A 174 -5.08 -14.49 -19.01
C LYS A 174 -5.84 -14.81 -20.30
N ILE A 175 -6.48 -13.81 -20.88
CA ILE A 175 -7.29 -13.98 -22.10
C ILE A 175 -6.57 -13.32 -23.28
N LYS A 176 -6.31 -14.10 -24.32
CA LYS A 176 -5.73 -13.66 -25.58
C LYS A 176 -6.85 -13.48 -26.60
N CYS A 177 -7.15 -12.22 -26.92
CA CYS A 177 -8.12 -11.86 -27.94
C CYS A 177 -7.40 -11.62 -29.27
N GLU A 178 -7.55 -12.53 -30.23
CA GLU A 178 -6.88 -12.43 -31.53
C GLU A 178 -7.64 -11.55 -32.52
N GLN A 179 -8.96 -11.48 -32.38
CA GLN A 179 -9.86 -10.68 -33.20
C GLN A 179 -10.90 -9.99 -32.32
N ALA A 180 -11.17 -8.71 -32.60
CA ALA A 180 -12.25 -7.97 -31.94
C ALA A 180 -13.62 -8.54 -32.31
N ALA A 181 -14.57 -8.50 -31.38
CA ALA A 181 -15.94 -8.89 -31.68
C ALA A 181 -16.59 -7.93 -32.71
N SER A 182 -17.33 -8.48 -33.67
CA SER A 182 -17.94 -7.69 -34.75
C SER A 182 -19.32 -8.25 -35.15
N PRO A 183 -20.39 -7.43 -35.14
CA PRO A 183 -20.42 -6.05 -34.63
C PRO A 183 -20.24 -6.02 -33.11
N TYR A 184 -19.42 -5.10 -32.60
CA TYR A 184 -19.29 -4.93 -31.15
C TYR A 184 -20.50 -4.18 -30.60
N SER A 185 -21.31 -4.87 -29.81
CA SER A 185 -22.24 -4.26 -28.86
C SER A 185 -21.91 -4.82 -27.48
N GLY A 186 -21.55 -3.97 -26.51
CA GLY A 186 -21.42 -4.42 -25.12
C GLY A 186 -22.75 -4.95 -24.59
N PHE A 187 -22.73 -5.85 -23.61
CA PHE A 187 -23.99 -6.23 -22.95
C PHE A 187 -24.53 -5.05 -22.12
N PRO A 188 -25.85 -4.98 -21.88
CA PRO A 188 -26.41 -3.92 -21.04
C PRO A 188 -25.88 -4.03 -19.59
N ARG A 189 -25.73 -2.89 -18.90
CA ARG A 189 -25.28 -2.88 -17.50
C ARG A 189 -26.20 -3.68 -16.60
N VAL A 190 -25.61 -4.37 -15.62
CA VAL A 190 -26.32 -5.31 -14.75
C VAL A 190 -26.27 -4.80 -13.32
N GLY A 191 -27.42 -4.71 -12.66
CA GLY A 191 -27.47 -4.37 -11.24
C GLY A 191 -26.83 -5.48 -10.37
N ALA A 192 -26.66 -5.22 -9.07
CA ALA A 192 -26.11 -6.18 -8.10
C ALA A 192 -26.91 -7.50 -7.94
N ALA A 193 -28.06 -7.60 -8.62
CA ALA A 193 -28.92 -8.78 -8.69
C ALA A 193 -28.72 -9.58 -9.99
N GLY A 194 -27.79 -9.24 -10.89
CA GLY A 194 -27.57 -10.03 -12.11
C GLY A 194 -28.73 -10.00 -13.13
N TRP A 195 -28.66 -10.85 -14.16
CA TRP A 195 -29.77 -11.08 -15.12
C TRP A 195 -30.55 -12.35 -14.81
N GLY A 196 -31.88 -12.28 -14.84
CA GLY A 196 -32.76 -13.44 -14.73
C GLY A 196 -33.47 -13.57 -13.37
N PRO A 197 -34.49 -14.43 -13.29
CA PRO A 197 -35.43 -14.43 -12.16
C PRO A 197 -34.91 -15.13 -10.90
N ASN A 198 -33.79 -15.88 -10.96
CA ASN A 198 -33.32 -16.68 -9.83
C ASN A 198 -32.06 -16.10 -9.14
N ASN A 199 -31.80 -14.80 -9.33
CA ASN A 199 -30.59 -14.17 -8.81
C ASN A 199 -30.83 -13.34 -7.54
N ASP A 200 -32.10 -13.17 -7.15
CA ASP A 200 -32.50 -12.42 -5.97
C ASP A 200 -33.76 -13.07 -5.38
N HIS A 201 -33.80 -13.22 -4.06
CA HIS A 201 -34.90 -13.85 -3.30
C HIS A 201 -36.17 -13.02 -3.34
N ARG A 202 -36.08 -11.74 -3.74
CA ARG A 202 -37.22 -10.81 -3.82
C ARG A 202 -38.41 -11.33 -4.63
N LEU A 203 -38.19 -12.14 -5.67
CA LEU A 203 -39.32 -12.73 -6.40
C LEU A 203 -40.02 -13.79 -5.56
N GLU A 204 -39.27 -14.63 -4.85
CA GLU A 204 -39.82 -15.62 -3.91
C GLU A 204 -40.49 -14.95 -2.70
N ASP A 205 -39.88 -13.90 -2.13
CA ASP A 205 -40.46 -13.10 -1.03
C ASP A 205 -41.79 -12.43 -1.42
N LEU A 206 -41.94 -12.10 -2.71
CA LEU A 206 -43.17 -11.55 -3.27
C LEU A 206 -44.15 -12.65 -3.73
N GLY A 207 -43.85 -13.92 -3.50
CA GLY A 207 -44.67 -15.06 -3.89
C GLY A 207 -44.72 -15.31 -5.41
N LEU A 208 -43.72 -14.84 -6.18
CA LEU A 208 -43.70 -14.88 -7.65
C LEU A 208 -42.70 -15.92 -8.19
N THR A 209 -43.19 -16.90 -8.96
CA THR A 209 -42.34 -17.93 -9.60
C THR A 209 -42.41 -17.87 -11.14
N PRO A 210 -41.29 -17.83 -11.90
CA PRO A 210 -41.31 -17.76 -13.36
C PRO A 210 -41.79 -19.07 -14.02
N LEU A 211 -42.75 -19.00 -14.95
CA LEU A 211 -43.35 -20.18 -15.62
C LEU A 211 -42.75 -20.53 -16.98
N LYS A 212 -42.20 -19.55 -17.73
CA LYS A 212 -41.80 -19.75 -19.14
C LYS A 212 -40.38 -19.27 -19.46
N HIS A 213 -39.82 -18.37 -18.66
CA HIS A 213 -38.53 -17.73 -18.91
C HIS A 213 -37.72 -17.74 -17.62
N THR A 214 -37.14 -18.91 -17.32
CA THR A 214 -36.32 -19.15 -16.11
C THR A 214 -34.88 -18.67 -16.26
N GLN A 215 -34.52 -18.14 -17.43
CA GLN A 215 -33.17 -17.69 -17.79
C GLN A 215 -33.10 -16.17 -17.93
N GLY A 216 -31.90 -15.60 -17.74
CA GLY A 216 -31.65 -14.17 -17.87
C GLY A 216 -31.65 -13.63 -19.30
N MET A 217 -31.51 -14.50 -20.30
CA MET A 217 -31.55 -14.12 -21.72
C MET A 217 -32.83 -14.63 -22.37
N ILE A 218 -33.58 -13.73 -23.01
CA ILE A 218 -34.85 -14.04 -23.65
C ILE A 218 -34.83 -13.52 -25.07
N PHE A 219 -35.03 -14.40 -26.03
CA PHE A 219 -35.14 -14.03 -27.44
C PHE A 219 -36.57 -13.58 -27.74
N ALA A 220 -36.74 -12.30 -28.06
CA ALA A 220 -38.01 -11.74 -28.50
C ALA A 220 -38.21 -12.03 -29.99
N LYS A 221 -39.34 -12.65 -30.35
CA LYS A 221 -39.72 -12.84 -31.76
C LYS A 221 -40.45 -11.57 -32.21
N ASP A 222 -39.97 -10.95 -33.29
CA ASP A 222 -40.51 -9.70 -33.83
C ASP A 222 -40.52 -8.53 -32.82
N GLY A 223 -39.58 -8.52 -31.88
CA GLY A 223 -39.45 -7.48 -30.85
C GLY A 223 -40.38 -7.65 -29.64
N PHE A 224 -41.22 -8.70 -29.60
CA PHE A 224 -42.13 -8.96 -28.50
C PHE A 224 -41.80 -10.25 -27.77
N THR A 225 -41.95 -10.24 -26.44
CA THR A 225 -41.89 -11.45 -25.59
C THR A 225 -42.94 -11.36 -24.48
N LYS A 226 -43.41 -12.53 -23.98
CA LYS A 226 -44.43 -12.60 -22.93
C LYS A 226 -43.92 -13.38 -21.74
N LEU A 227 -43.61 -12.66 -20.66
CA LEU A 227 -43.26 -13.23 -19.37
C LEU A 227 -44.53 -13.73 -18.65
N ARG A 228 -44.43 -14.88 -17.97
CA ARG A 228 -45.51 -15.44 -17.15
C ARG A 228 -44.93 -15.86 -15.82
N PHE A 229 -45.60 -15.45 -14.74
CA PHE A 229 -45.26 -15.81 -13.37
C PHE A 229 -46.48 -16.45 -12.70
N LYS A 230 -46.24 -17.37 -11.76
CA LYS A 230 -47.22 -17.91 -10.84
C LYS A 230 -47.15 -17.10 -9.55
N PHE A 231 -48.30 -16.83 -8.94
CA PHE A 231 -48.39 -16.17 -7.63
C PHE A 231 -48.81 -17.22 -6.58
N GLU A 232 -48.07 -17.31 -5.47
CA GLU A 232 -48.40 -18.12 -4.29
C GLU A 232 -48.76 -17.17 -3.13
N GLU A 233 -49.90 -17.40 -2.44
CA GLU A 233 -50.36 -16.53 -1.35
C GLU A 233 -49.40 -16.62 -0.15
N PRO A 234 -48.84 -15.50 0.35
CA PRO A 234 -47.93 -15.51 1.50
C PRO A 234 -48.68 -15.74 2.83
N GLU A 235 -48.03 -16.38 3.81
CA GLU A 235 -48.58 -16.60 5.15
C GLU A 235 -48.69 -15.29 5.96
N LEU A 236 -49.64 -15.21 6.89
CA LEU A 236 -50.07 -13.98 7.58
C LEU A 236 -48.95 -13.22 8.34
N GLU A 237 -47.85 -13.89 8.69
CA GLU A 237 -46.70 -13.28 9.38
C GLU A 237 -45.84 -12.40 8.45
N ASP A 238 -45.76 -12.73 7.15
CA ASP A 238 -44.95 -11.98 6.16
C ASP A 238 -45.60 -10.64 5.75
N LEU A 239 -46.92 -10.53 5.92
CA LEU A 239 -47.69 -9.30 5.67
C LEU A 239 -47.45 -8.21 6.73
N GLN A 240 -46.98 -8.55 7.94
CA GLN A 240 -46.75 -7.55 8.99
C GLN A 240 -45.46 -6.74 8.77
N MET A 241 -44.44 -7.29 8.10
CA MET A 241 -43.22 -6.55 7.78
C MET A 241 -43.41 -5.54 6.64
N SER A 242 -44.39 -5.75 5.76
CA SER A 242 -44.64 -4.91 4.58
C SER A 242 -45.58 -3.73 4.81
N VAL A 243 -46.23 -3.65 5.98
CA VAL A 243 -47.26 -2.62 6.29
C VAL A 243 -46.67 -1.34 6.94
N LYS A 244 -45.37 -1.28 7.26
CA LYS A 244 -44.78 -0.13 8.01
C LYS A 244 -44.50 1.14 7.18
N MET A 245 -44.85 1.20 5.90
CA MET A 245 -44.41 2.26 4.98
C MET A 245 -45.55 2.97 4.21
N ILE A 246 -46.73 3.14 4.80
CA ILE A 246 -47.69 4.16 4.31
C ILE A 246 -48.41 4.80 5.49
N THR A 247 -47.98 5.99 5.88
CA THR A 247 -48.83 6.90 6.66
C THR A 247 -48.64 8.31 6.12
N VAL A 248 -49.68 8.80 5.46
CA VAL A 248 -49.80 10.17 4.93
C VAL A 248 -50.79 10.92 5.82
N LYS A 249 -50.39 12.09 6.32
CA LYS A 249 -51.20 13.29 6.66
C LYS A 249 -50.21 14.38 7.11
N GLU A 250 -49.94 15.42 6.33
CA GLU A 250 -50.73 16.65 6.04
C GLU A 250 -49.99 17.87 6.65
N SER A 251 -49.24 18.61 5.83
CA SER A 251 -49.43 20.07 5.65
C SER A 251 -48.55 20.57 4.50
N LEU A 252 -49.19 21.32 3.60
CA LEU A 252 -48.53 22.14 2.58
C LEU A 252 -47.76 23.27 3.27
N ASP A 253 -46.49 23.04 3.55
CA ASP A 253 -45.46 24.05 3.29
C ASP A 253 -44.64 23.46 2.15
N GLU A 254 -44.29 24.26 1.15
CA GLU A 254 -43.48 23.85 0.00
C GLU A 254 -42.32 22.99 0.51
N VAL A 255 -42.37 21.68 0.23
CA VAL A 255 -41.23 20.80 0.50
C VAL A 255 -40.10 21.41 -0.30
N PRO A 256 -39.02 21.88 0.36
CA PRO A 256 -37.93 22.50 -0.36
C PRO A 256 -37.53 21.52 -1.43
N THR A 257 -37.58 21.97 -2.67
CA THR A 257 -37.11 21.21 -3.82
C THR A 257 -35.78 20.54 -3.46
N GLU A 258 -35.44 19.37 -4.02
CA GLU A 258 -34.18 18.68 -3.67
C GLU A 258 -32.95 19.61 -3.77
N THR A 259 -33.09 20.66 -4.58
CA THR A 259 -32.20 21.82 -4.68
C THR A 259 -32.16 22.73 -3.44
N GLU A 260 -33.30 23.11 -2.86
CA GLU A 260 -33.40 23.92 -1.63
C GLU A 260 -32.96 23.14 -0.39
N ALA A 261 -33.20 21.82 -0.35
CA ALA A 261 -32.74 20.96 0.75
C ALA A 261 -31.20 20.89 0.83
N LEU A 262 -30.52 20.87 -0.33
CA LEU A 262 -29.05 20.94 -0.38
C LEU A 262 -28.54 22.31 0.08
N LEU A 263 -29.16 23.41 -0.35
CA LEU A 263 -28.78 24.76 0.06
C LEU A 263 -28.95 24.96 1.57
N LEU A 264 -30.05 24.48 2.14
CA LEU A 264 -30.31 24.51 3.58
C LEU A 264 -29.28 23.67 4.36
N ALA A 265 -28.90 22.50 3.83
CA ALA A 265 -27.87 21.65 4.45
C ALA A 265 -26.48 22.31 4.43
N ILE A 266 -26.13 22.99 3.34
CA ILE A 266 -24.91 23.81 3.22
C ILE A 266 -24.90 24.94 4.25
N GLU A 267 -26.03 25.62 4.43
CA GLU A 267 -26.16 26.70 5.41
C GLU A 267 -26.02 26.19 6.86
N GLN A 268 -26.65 25.06 7.19
CA GLN A 268 -26.64 24.50 8.54
C GLN A 268 -25.31 23.83 8.92
N LYS A 269 -24.45 23.47 7.95
CA LYS A 269 -23.12 22.88 8.16
C LYS A 269 -23.10 21.64 9.08
N LYS A 270 -24.20 20.90 9.14
CA LYS A 270 -24.31 19.64 9.90
C LYS A 270 -23.98 18.46 9.00
N LEU A 271 -22.99 17.66 9.42
CA LEU A 271 -22.43 16.59 8.60
C LEU A 271 -23.49 15.57 8.16
N ASP A 272 -24.37 15.15 9.07
CA ASP A 272 -25.42 14.16 8.82
C ASP A 272 -26.51 14.68 7.87
N LEU A 273 -26.80 15.98 7.87
CA LEU A 273 -27.75 16.60 6.94
C LEU A 273 -27.13 16.80 5.56
N LEU A 274 -25.85 17.20 5.50
CA LEU A 274 -25.10 17.36 4.26
C LEU A 274 -24.92 16.04 3.51
N GLU A 275 -24.53 14.97 4.21
CA GLU A 275 -24.35 13.65 3.60
C GLU A 275 -25.65 13.13 3.01
N ARG A 276 -26.77 13.30 3.73
CA ARG A 276 -28.10 12.94 3.23
C ARG A 276 -28.52 13.78 2.02
N ALA A 277 -28.31 15.09 2.06
CA ALA A 277 -28.72 15.97 0.96
C ALA A 277 -27.90 15.73 -0.32
N VAL A 278 -26.58 15.50 -0.20
CA VAL A 278 -25.72 15.17 -1.35
C VAL A 278 -26.09 13.80 -1.93
N ASP A 279 -26.33 12.79 -1.10
CA ASP A 279 -26.76 11.46 -1.56
C ASP A 279 -28.07 11.54 -2.36
N ILE A 280 -29.04 12.37 -1.92
CA ILE A 280 -30.30 12.60 -2.65
C ILE A 280 -30.06 13.30 -4.01
N VAL A 281 -29.20 14.31 -4.07
CA VAL A 281 -28.89 15.06 -5.30
C VAL A 281 -28.15 14.19 -6.32
N GLU A 282 -27.25 13.31 -5.84
CA GLU A 282 -26.49 12.37 -6.67
C GLU A 282 -27.36 11.22 -7.18
N THR A 283 -28.13 10.58 -6.29
CA THR A 283 -29.01 9.44 -6.65
C THR A 283 -30.11 9.83 -7.64
N LYS A 284 -30.64 11.06 -7.55
CA LYS A 284 -31.64 11.58 -8.49
C LYS A 284 -31.04 12.33 -9.69
N ASN A 285 -29.71 12.41 -9.80
CA ASN A 285 -28.99 13.01 -10.93
C ASN A 285 -29.24 14.53 -11.10
N TYR A 286 -29.61 15.24 -10.03
CA TYR A 286 -29.85 16.69 -10.04
C TYR A 286 -28.57 17.52 -10.03
N GLU A 287 -27.41 16.90 -9.83
CA GLU A 287 -26.09 17.54 -9.90
C GLU A 287 -25.85 18.32 -11.21
N ARG A 288 -26.47 17.89 -12.32
CA ARG A 288 -26.41 18.62 -13.62
C ARG A 288 -27.02 20.01 -13.57
N HIS A 289 -27.95 20.25 -12.65
CA HIS A 289 -28.64 21.53 -12.49
C HIS A 289 -27.98 22.44 -11.45
N MET A 290 -27.17 21.89 -10.53
CA MET A 290 -26.47 22.63 -9.47
C MET A 290 -25.08 22.06 -9.16
N PRO A 291 -24.15 22.06 -10.14
CA PRO A 291 -22.86 21.40 -9.99
C PRO A 291 -21.97 22.09 -8.95
N LYS A 292 -22.06 23.42 -8.82
CA LYS A 292 -21.22 24.21 -7.90
C LYS A 292 -21.61 24.00 -6.45
N GLU A 293 -22.90 23.95 -6.17
CA GLU A 293 -23.48 23.74 -4.85
C GLU A 293 -23.19 22.32 -4.36
N THR A 294 -23.29 21.33 -5.25
CA THR A 294 -22.96 19.93 -4.97
C THR A 294 -21.47 19.76 -4.67
N GLU A 295 -20.59 20.37 -5.46
CA GLU A 295 -19.15 20.40 -5.20
C GLU A 295 -18.82 21.08 -3.86
N THR A 296 -19.46 22.22 -3.58
CA THR A 296 -19.31 22.95 -2.30
C THR A 296 -19.73 22.09 -1.10
N ALA A 297 -20.84 21.35 -1.22
CA ALA A 297 -21.30 20.45 -0.18
C ALA A 297 -20.32 19.28 0.06
N ARG A 298 -19.75 18.69 -1.00
CA ARG A 298 -18.73 17.63 -0.90
C ARG A 298 -17.46 18.13 -0.20
N ASP A 299 -16.99 19.31 -0.57
CA ASP A 299 -15.85 19.96 0.07
C ASP A 299 -16.11 20.21 1.56
N LEU A 300 -17.32 20.65 1.89
CA LEU A 300 -17.73 20.89 3.28
C LEU A 300 -17.80 19.59 4.09
N ILE A 301 -18.34 18.50 3.52
CA ILE A 301 -18.35 17.16 4.13
C ILE A 301 -16.92 16.69 4.42
N ALA A 302 -16.01 16.81 3.44
CA ALA A 302 -14.62 16.41 3.60
C ALA A 302 -13.93 17.18 4.74
N ARG A 303 -14.17 18.50 4.83
CA ARG A 303 -13.64 19.35 5.90
C ARG A 303 -14.20 18.98 7.27
N LEU A 304 -15.51 18.79 7.39
CA LEU A 304 -16.17 18.43 8.65
C LEU A 304 -15.73 17.06 9.16
N ARG A 305 -15.58 16.06 8.29
CA ARG A 305 -15.01 14.74 8.64
C ARG A 305 -13.58 14.86 9.16
N ASN A 306 -12.76 15.67 8.50
CA ASN A 306 -11.38 15.91 8.97
C ASN A 306 -11.35 16.55 10.36
N ILE A 307 -12.25 17.52 10.63
CA ILE A 307 -12.38 18.14 11.96
C ILE A 307 -12.81 17.12 13.01
N GLN A 308 -13.80 16.27 12.73
CA GLN A 308 -14.23 15.21 13.66
C GLN A 308 -13.11 14.23 13.98
N ARG A 309 -12.33 13.82 12.98
CA ARG A 309 -11.16 12.96 13.17
C ARG A 309 -10.12 13.62 14.07
N LEU A 310 -9.74 14.86 13.81
CA LEU A 310 -8.77 15.60 14.63
C LEU A 310 -9.24 15.77 16.07
N MET A 311 -10.54 16.02 16.29
CA MET A 311 -11.13 16.07 17.62
C MET A 311 -11.00 14.73 18.35
N HIS A 312 -11.27 13.61 17.67
CA HIS A 312 -11.09 12.28 18.23
C HIS A 312 -9.62 12.00 18.60
N ASP A 313 -8.68 12.35 17.72
CA ASP A 313 -7.25 12.17 17.97
C ASP A 313 -6.78 12.95 19.20
N VAL A 314 -7.25 14.18 19.37
CA VAL A 314 -6.96 15.02 20.55
C VAL A 314 -7.54 14.41 21.83
N LEU A 315 -8.76 13.87 21.77
CA LEU A 315 -9.38 13.18 22.90
C LEU A 315 -8.67 11.86 23.25
N ALA A 316 -8.00 11.23 22.30
CA ALA A 316 -7.23 10.00 22.48
C ALA A 316 -5.78 10.22 22.97
N LEU A 317 -5.28 11.47 23.04
CA LEU A 317 -3.88 11.76 23.40
C LEU A 317 -3.44 11.16 24.76
N ASP A 318 -2.25 10.54 24.75
CA ASP A 318 -1.58 9.91 25.90
C ASP A 318 -1.04 10.96 26.90
N ASN A 319 -0.96 10.58 28.19
CA ASN A 319 -0.42 11.38 29.29
C ASN A 319 1.03 11.85 29.05
N ARG A 320 1.81 11.08 28.29
CA ARG A 320 3.21 11.38 28.00
C ARG A 320 3.39 12.65 27.16
N VAL A 321 2.51 12.87 26.17
CA VAL A 321 2.57 14.03 25.27
C VAL A 321 2.27 15.34 26.03
N PHE A 322 1.29 15.32 26.93
CA PHE A 322 0.99 16.49 27.79
C PHE A 322 2.12 16.81 28.77
N ALA A 323 2.75 15.77 29.33
CA ALA A 323 3.90 15.95 30.22
C ALA A 323 5.12 16.49 29.44
N GLU A 324 5.32 16.03 28.20
CA GLU A 324 6.38 16.48 27.30
C GLU A 324 6.22 17.96 26.93
N ILE A 325 5.04 18.37 26.45
CA ILE A 325 4.77 19.77 26.09
C ILE A 325 4.99 20.68 27.30
N ARG A 326 4.58 20.26 28.50
CA ARG A 326 4.81 21.01 29.74
C ARG A 326 6.30 21.09 30.10
N SER A 327 7.12 20.13 29.71
CA SER A 327 8.53 20.06 30.08
C SER A 327 9.45 21.00 29.28
N TYR A 328 8.95 21.65 28.22
CA TYR A 328 9.77 22.54 27.40
C TYR A 328 10.19 23.79 28.18
N PRO A 329 11.50 24.02 28.38
CA PRO A 329 11.97 25.22 29.09
C PRO A 329 11.90 26.47 28.20
N SER A 330 12.02 26.32 26.88
CA SER A 330 11.86 27.39 25.89
C SER A 330 11.49 26.75 24.54
N PRO A 331 10.20 26.66 24.20
CA PRO A 331 9.77 26.06 22.95
C PRO A 331 10.09 27.00 21.78
N ILE A 332 10.19 26.43 20.57
CA ILE A 332 10.24 27.26 19.37
C ILE A 332 8.97 28.12 19.25
N PRO A 333 9.05 29.33 18.66
CA PRO A 333 7.91 30.25 18.56
C PRO A 333 6.65 29.61 18.00
N GLU A 334 6.80 28.69 17.04
CA GLU A 334 5.71 27.97 16.38
C GLU A 334 4.90 27.11 17.36
N ILE A 335 5.56 26.45 18.32
CA ILE A 335 4.88 25.65 19.36
C ILE A 335 4.15 26.58 20.34
N HIS A 336 4.75 27.71 20.71
CA HIS A 336 4.10 28.70 21.57
C HIS A 336 2.87 29.29 20.87
N ASP A 337 2.97 29.64 19.59
CA ASP A 337 1.86 30.19 18.81
C ASP A 337 0.70 29.21 18.66
N VAL A 338 0.98 27.91 18.43
CA VAL A 338 -0.05 26.86 18.40
C VAL A 338 -0.74 26.73 19.75
N MET A 339 0.02 26.68 20.84
CA MET A 339 -0.53 26.50 22.18
C MET A 339 -1.31 27.73 22.66
N LYS A 340 -0.83 28.94 22.34
CA LYS A 340 -1.53 30.19 22.62
C LYS A 340 -2.83 30.27 21.82
N ALA A 341 -2.81 29.98 20.51
CA ALA A 341 -4.02 29.96 19.69
C ALA A 341 -5.06 28.95 20.20
N ALA A 342 -4.63 27.73 20.57
CA ALA A 342 -5.53 26.72 21.13
C ALA A 342 -6.16 27.16 22.46
N LEU A 343 -5.37 27.74 23.38
CA LEU A 343 -5.89 28.19 24.67
C LEU A 343 -6.81 29.41 24.55
N LEU A 344 -6.53 30.34 23.63
CA LEU A 344 -7.42 31.46 23.32
C LEU A 344 -8.78 30.96 22.81
N LEU A 345 -8.77 30.03 21.84
CA LEU A 345 -10.00 29.43 21.31
C LEU A 345 -10.80 28.69 22.38
N LEU A 346 -10.14 28.09 23.38
CA LEU A 346 -10.84 27.44 24.49
C LEU A 346 -11.38 28.41 25.55
N GLY A 347 -11.14 29.72 25.41
CA GLY A 347 -11.69 30.78 26.27
C GLY A 347 -10.76 31.24 27.40
N ASN A 348 -9.44 31.20 27.23
CA ASN A 348 -8.48 31.83 28.17
C ASN A 348 -8.08 33.22 27.64
N PHE A 349 -7.63 34.12 28.52
CA PHE A 349 -7.31 35.50 28.13
C PHE A 349 -5.93 35.63 27.46
N GLU A 350 -5.74 36.67 26.65
CA GLU A 350 -4.47 36.89 25.94
C GLU A 350 -3.30 37.15 26.91
N GLU A 351 -3.54 37.85 28.01
CA GLU A 351 -2.55 38.13 29.05
C GLU A 351 -2.04 36.84 29.71
N GLU A 352 -2.91 35.83 29.83
CA GLU A 352 -2.58 34.54 30.43
C GLU A 352 -1.80 33.62 29.47
N THR A 353 -1.80 33.93 28.18
CA THR A 353 -1.13 33.11 27.14
C THR A 353 0.07 33.80 26.50
N LYS A 354 0.33 35.06 26.87
CA LYS A 354 1.38 35.92 26.30
C LYS A 354 2.81 35.39 26.45
N TYR A 355 3.12 34.74 27.58
CA TYR A 355 4.44 34.18 27.86
C TYR A 355 4.33 32.67 28.08
N TRP A 356 5.36 31.92 27.67
CA TRP A 356 5.36 30.46 27.78
C TRP A 356 5.21 29.97 29.22
N ASP A 357 5.85 30.64 30.19
CA ASP A 357 5.73 30.30 31.61
C ASP A 357 4.26 30.35 32.09
N ASN A 358 3.48 31.31 31.59
CA ASN A 358 2.05 31.42 31.89
C ASN A 358 1.25 30.27 31.25
N VAL A 359 1.60 29.90 30.02
CA VAL A 359 1.02 28.74 29.31
C VAL A 359 1.30 27.44 30.09
N GLN A 360 2.53 27.23 30.56
CA GLN A 360 2.88 26.06 31.38
C GLN A 360 2.11 26.02 32.71
N ALA A 361 1.97 27.18 33.36
CA ALA A 361 1.19 27.29 34.60
C ALA A 361 -0.29 27.00 34.36
N LEU A 362 -0.87 27.51 33.27
CA LEU A 362 -2.26 27.22 32.86
C LEU A 362 -2.47 25.74 32.58
N LEU A 363 -1.60 25.10 31.79
CA LEU A 363 -1.68 23.66 31.51
C LEU A 363 -1.58 22.82 32.79
N GLY A 364 -0.74 23.26 33.74
CA GLY A 364 -0.63 22.65 35.06
C GLY A 364 -1.88 22.81 35.94
N LYS A 365 -2.55 23.97 35.89
CA LYS A 365 -3.73 24.29 36.70
C LYS A 365 -5.02 23.69 36.13
N ILE A 366 -5.20 23.72 34.81
CA ILE A 366 -6.39 23.21 34.12
C ILE A 366 -6.41 21.68 34.19
N GLY A 367 -5.25 21.04 33.98
CA GLY A 367 -5.15 19.58 33.94
C GLY A 367 -5.73 18.97 32.66
N LYS A 368 -5.22 17.79 32.29
CA LYS A 368 -5.52 17.09 31.02
C LYS A 368 -7.01 16.88 30.76
N GLU A 369 -7.74 16.35 31.75
CA GLU A 369 -9.15 15.99 31.60
C GLU A 369 -10.05 17.21 31.43
N SER A 370 -9.66 18.37 31.97
CA SER A 370 -10.38 19.62 31.77
C SER A 370 -10.14 20.19 30.37
N ILE A 371 -8.92 20.10 29.82
CA ILE A 371 -8.64 20.49 28.43
C ILE A 371 -9.42 19.59 27.46
N LYS A 372 -9.37 18.26 27.65
CA LYS A 372 -10.14 17.31 26.83
C LYS A 372 -11.64 17.61 26.89
N ARG A 373 -12.17 17.90 28.08
CA ARG A 373 -13.58 18.29 28.25
C ARG A 373 -13.91 19.61 27.55
N ARG A 374 -13.06 20.64 27.66
CA ARG A 374 -13.27 21.92 26.97
C ARG A 374 -13.25 21.77 25.46
N ILE A 375 -12.40 20.90 24.92
CA ILE A 375 -12.35 20.59 23.48
C ILE A 375 -13.60 19.82 23.04
N ALA A 376 -14.06 18.83 23.83
CA ALA A 376 -15.26 18.06 23.53
C ALA A 376 -16.56 18.89 23.60
N LEU A 377 -16.58 19.93 24.44
CA LEU A 377 -17.73 20.83 24.63
C LEU A 377 -17.57 22.16 23.88
N PHE A 378 -16.56 22.29 23.02
CA PHE A 378 -16.30 23.52 22.30
C PHE A 378 -17.40 23.79 21.26
N ASP A 379 -18.05 24.94 21.38
CA ASP A 379 -19.11 25.38 20.48
C ASP A 379 -18.66 26.62 19.67
N ILE A 380 -18.62 26.47 18.36
CA ILE A 380 -18.18 27.51 17.41
C ILE A 380 -19.12 28.71 17.45
N ASP A 381 -20.42 28.50 17.70
CA ASP A 381 -21.41 29.58 17.68
C ASP A 381 -21.25 30.55 18.86
N THR A 382 -20.50 30.14 19.89
CA THR A 382 -20.22 30.94 21.08
C THR A 382 -18.86 31.68 21.02
N LEU A 383 -18.07 31.49 19.96
CA LEU A 383 -16.74 32.06 19.83
C LEU A 383 -16.79 33.49 19.27
N GLU A 384 -16.13 34.43 19.95
CA GLU A 384 -16.00 35.80 19.46
C GLU A 384 -15.12 35.87 18.19
N LEU A 385 -15.56 36.65 17.20
CA LEU A 385 -14.95 36.69 15.87
C LEU A 385 -13.52 37.23 15.88
N ASP A 386 -13.21 38.17 16.77
CA ASP A 386 -11.88 38.74 16.98
C ASP A 386 -10.88 37.70 17.52
N ILE A 387 -11.29 36.85 18.46
CA ILE A 387 -10.50 35.72 18.96
C ILE A 387 -10.20 34.74 17.81
N ALA A 388 -11.22 34.41 17.01
CA ALA A 388 -11.06 33.52 15.86
C ALA A 388 -10.09 34.07 14.81
N LEU A 389 -10.20 35.36 14.47
CA LEU A 389 -9.30 36.03 13.53
C LEU A 389 -7.88 36.16 14.09
N GLY A 390 -7.73 36.41 15.40
CA GLY A 390 -6.46 36.40 16.10
C GLY A 390 -5.75 35.05 15.98
N ALA A 391 -6.45 33.97 16.35
CA ALA A 391 -5.92 32.61 16.24
C ALA A 391 -5.54 32.25 14.79
N ARG A 392 -6.38 32.61 13.80
CA ARG A 392 -6.08 32.39 12.38
C ARG A 392 -4.82 33.12 11.92
N LYS A 393 -4.61 34.37 12.36
CA LYS A 393 -3.41 35.14 12.01
C LYS A 393 -2.14 34.52 12.61
N MET A 394 -2.23 34.00 13.83
CA MET A 394 -1.12 33.30 14.49
C MET A 394 -0.76 32.00 13.77
N LEU A 395 -1.77 31.20 13.42
CA LEU A 395 -1.57 29.89 12.79
C LEU A 395 -1.27 29.97 11.29
N GLY A 396 -1.68 31.05 10.62
CA GLY A 396 -1.62 31.18 9.16
C GLY A 396 -0.21 31.19 8.55
N ASN A 397 0.82 31.48 9.35
CA ASN A 397 2.22 31.48 8.91
C ASN A 397 2.97 30.19 9.27
N LEU A 398 2.30 29.21 9.88
CA LEU A 398 2.95 27.97 10.36
C LEU A 398 2.92 26.90 9.27
N LEU A 399 4.11 26.37 8.94
CA LEU A 399 4.22 25.14 8.17
C LEU A 399 4.04 23.96 9.12
N ILE A 400 3.06 23.09 8.82
CA ILE A 400 2.75 21.88 9.62
C ILE A 400 4.00 21.01 9.81
N ASP A 401 4.88 20.97 8.80
CA ASP A 401 6.14 20.23 8.85
C ASP A 401 7.12 20.79 9.89
N ASN A 402 7.16 22.11 10.11
CA ASN A 402 8.03 22.72 11.13
C ASN A 402 7.55 22.35 12.55
N VAL A 403 6.22 22.29 12.76
CA VAL A 403 5.62 21.88 14.03
C VAL A 403 5.82 20.38 14.27
N ASN A 404 5.67 19.55 13.23
CA ASN A 404 5.89 18.11 13.29
C ASN A 404 7.37 17.74 13.48
N GLN A 405 8.31 18.50 12.91
CA GLN A 405 9.75 18.32 13.12
C GLN A 405 10.18 18.71 14.54
N ALA A 406 9.49 19.68 15.14
CA ALA A 406 9.76 20.15 16.50
C ALA A 406 9.11 19.28 17.58
N SER A 407 7.94 18.69 17.31
CA SER A 407 7.27 17.72 18.19
C SER A 407 8.01 16.37 18.12
N ALA A 408 8.73 16.03 19.19
CA ALA A 408 9.84 15.06 19.19
C ALA A 408 9.43 13.57 19.20
N GLY A 409 8.56 13.14 18.28
CA GLY A 409 7.92 11.81 18.32
C GLY A 409 8.57 10.64 17.55
N ARG A 410 9.67 10.81 16.80
CA ARG A 410 10.40 9.67 16.18
C ARG A 410 11.88 9.73 16.48
N GLN A 411 12.34 8.94 17.45
CA GLN A 411 13.76 8.63 17.63
C GLN A 411 14.01 7.19 17.19
N HIS A 412 14.94 7.04 16.26
CA HIS A 412 15.37 5.77 15.68
C HIS A 412 16.73 5.41 16.31
N PHE A 413 16.84 4.25 16.97
CA PHE A 413 18.05 3.81 17.69
C PHE A 413 18.75 2.66 16.96
N MET A 414 20.03 2.85 16.62
CA MET A 414 20.89 1.78 16.09
C MET A 414 21.79 1.25 17.20
N TYR A 415 21.72 -0.05 17.48
CA TYR A 415 22.58 -0.69 18.47
C TYR A 415 23.66 -1.52 17.80
N GLY A 416 24.89 -1.33 18.27
CA GLY A 416 26.04 -2.16 17.98
C GLY A 416 26.16 -3.28 18.97
N VAL A 417 26.56 -4.44 18.46
CA VAL A 417 27.03 -5.55 19.27
C VAL A 417 28.37 -5.96 18.72
N LYS A 418 29.40 -5.98 19.57
CA LYS A 418 30.65 -6.66 19.24
C LYS A 418 30.48 -8.13 19.55
N LEU A 419 30.68 -8.98 18.54
CA LEU A 419 30.82 -10.41 18.72
C LEU A 419 32.27 -10.69 19.11
N GLY A 420 32.48 -11.29 20.28
CA GLY A 420 33.77 -11.84 20.67
C GLY A 420 34.11 -13.05 19.80
N ASP A 421 35.40 -13.38 19.71
CA ASP A 421 35.90 -14.53 18.94
C ASP A 421 35.33 -15.89 19.43
N ASP A 422 34.78 -15.92 20.65
CA ASP A 422 34.10 -17.04 21.30
C ASP A 422 32.57 -17.07 21.06
N GLY A 423 32.04 -16.13 20.26
CA GLY A 423 30.60 -15.96 20.02
C GLY A 423 29.88 -15.21 21.15
N SER A 424 30.60 -14.68 22.15
CA SER A 424 30.01 -13.83 23.17
C SER A 424 29.52 -12.52 22.58
N VAL A 425 28.32 -12.10 22.99
CA VAL A 425 27.64 -10.88 22.52
C VAL A 425 27.89 -9.80 23.56
N SER A 426 28.61 -8.73 23.20
CA SER A 426 28.80 -7.59 24.10
C SER A 426 27.45 -6.92 24.44
N PRO A 427 27.36 -6.16 25.55
CA PRO A 427 26.20 -5.31 25.81
C PRO A 427 25.90 -4.43 24.59
N LYS A 428 24.60 -4.21 24.31
CA LYS A 428 24.15 -3.33 23.23
C LYS A 428 24.65 -1.92 23.50
N GLU A 429 25.54 -1.42 22.66
CA GLU A 429 25.98 -0.01 22.70
C GLU A 429 25.20 0.77 21.63
N SER A 430 24.64 1.93 21.99
CA SER A 430 24.00 2.79 20.99
C SER A 430 25.07 3.35 20.05
N ILE A 431 25.03 2.95 18.78
CA ILE A 431 25.97 3.40 17.74
C ILE A 431 25.48 4.70 17.11
N ILE A 432 24.20 4.82 16.77
CA ILE A 432 23.59 6.07 16.29
C ILE A 432 22.31 6.34 17.06
N THR A 433 22.22 7.53 17.64
CA THR A 433 20.97 8.10 18.17
C THR A 433 20.62 9.28 17.28
N THR A 434 19.76 9.09 16.28
CA THR A 434 19.34 10.18 15.41
C THR A 434 17.86 10.14 15.13
N LYS A 435 17.27 11.33 15.01
CA LYS A 435 15.85 11.54 14.70
C LYS A 435 15.52 11.31 13.22
N SER A 436 16.51 10.93 12.40
CA SER A 436 16.53 11.14 10.93
C SER A 436 17.01 9.93 10.12
N ILE A 437 16.96 8.70 10.66
CA ILE A 437 17.33 7.50 9.90
C ILE A 437 16.10 6.63 9.68
N ASP A 438 15.69 6.51 8.43
CA ASP A 438 14.97 5.33 7.94
C ASP A 438 16.00 4.18 7.85
N PHE A 439 15.94 3.25 8.82
CA PHE A 439 16.92 2.16 8.97
C PHE A 439 16.90 1.13 7.84
N SER A 440 16.03 1.28 6.84
CA SER A 440 16.02 0.38 5.70
C SER A 440 17.17 0.62 4.70
N GLN A 441 17.91 1.74 4.75
CA GLN A 441 18.81 2.17 3.66
C GLN A 441 20.20 2.67 4.09
N TYR A 442 20.99 1.79 4.72
CA TYR A 442 22.37 2.09 5.11
C TYR A 442 23.39 1.08 4.55
N ALA A 443 24.66 1.48 4.59
CA ALA A 443 25.80 0.62 4.29
C ALA A 443 27.01 1.00 5.15
N VAL A 444 27.77 -0.02 5.57
CA VAL A 444 28.93 0.14 6.46
C VAL A 444 30.22 -0.06 5.68
N ASP A 445 31.14 0.87 5.83
CA ASP A 445 32.51 0.75 5.37
C ASP A 445 33.38 0.19 6.50
N TRP A 446 33.72 -1.09 6.40
CA TRP A 446 34.58 -1.80 7.35
C TRP A 446 36.08 -1.53 7.15
N VAL A 447 36.48 -0.87 6.06
CA VAL A 447 37.88 -0.51 5.81
C VAL A 447 38.23 0.80 6.51
N GLN A 448 37.29 1.75 6.55
CA GLN A 448 37.52 3.08 7.13
C GLN A 448 36.72 3.42 8.38
N ASP A 449 35.94 2.46 8.89
CA ASP A 449 35.06 2.66 10.03
C ASP A 449 34.13 3.85 9.80
N LYS A 450 33.33 3.78 8.72
CA LYS A 450 32.31 4.77 8.37
C LYS A 450 30.97 4.10 8.12
N ILE A 451 29.91 4.89 8.29
CA ILE A 451 28.56 4.49 7.92
C ILE A 451 27.96 5.52 6.98
N TYR A 452 27.29 5.00 5.95
CA TYR A 452 26.61 5.75 4.92
C TYR A 452 25.12 5.40 4.96
N TRP A 453 24.25 6.38 4.82
CA TRP A 453 22.80 6.13 4.75
C TRP A 453 22.12 7.16 3.87
N ILE A 454 20.94 6.80 3.39
CA ILE A 454 20.09 7.70 2.61
C ILE A 454 18.87 8.05 3.44
N ASP A 455 18.69 9.34 3.67
CA ASP A 455 17.52 9.87 4.35
C ASP A 455 16.45 10.24 3.33
N VAL A 456 15.40 9.44 3.32
CA VAL A 456 14.25 9.60 2.44
C VAL A 456 13.43 10.84 2.80
N GLU A 457 13.30 11.15 4.10
CA GLU A 457 12.52 12.30 4.56
C GLU A 457 13.23 13.62 4.20
N LYS A 458 14.55 13.56 3.93
CA LYS A 458 15.35 14.67 3.41
C LYS A 458 15.63 14.54 1.91
N ASN A 459 14.60 14.32 1.09
CA ASN A 459 14.73 14.31 -0.38
C ASN A 459 15.78 13.31 -0.92
N ASP A 460 15.84 12.11 -0.35
CA ASP A 460 16.86 11.09 -0.69
C ASP A 460 18.29 11.61 -0.57
N THR A 461 18.59 12.31 0.53
CA THR A 461 19.94 12.84 0.78
C THR A 461 20.85 11.74 1.34
N LEU A 462 22.00 11.56 0.71
CA LEU A 462 23.07 10.67 1.14
C LEU A 462 23.94 11.36 2.20
N PHE A 463 24.11 10.69 3.33
CA PHE A 463 24.94 11.14 4.45
C PHE A 463 26.09 10.17 4.73
N VAL A 464 27.08 10.67 5.46
CA VAL A 464 28.17 9.88 6.06
C VAL A 464 28.46 10.35 7.48
N SER A 465 28.88 9.41 8.33
CA SER A 465 29.42 9.70 9.66
C SER A 465 30.52 8.71 10.03
N ASN A 466 31.18 8.95 11.17
CA ASN A 466 31.89 7.89 11.89
C ASN A 466 30.93 6.78 12.32
N LEU A 467 31.46 5.58 12.62
CA LEU A 467 30.63 4.48 13.11
C LEU A 467 29.82 4.89 14.33
N ASP A 468 30.41 5.60 15.30
CA ASP A 468 29.75 6.11 16.51
C ASP A 468 28.71 7.24 16.28
N GLY A 469 28.35 7.51 15.03
CA GLY A 469 27.38 8.54 14.65
C GLY A 469 27.89 9.97 14.76
N THR A 470 29.14 10.19 15.15
CA THR A 470 29.73 11.52 15.23
C THR A 470 30.11 12.04 13.83
N MET A 471 30.24 13.36 13.71
CA MET A 471 30.75 14.01 12.50
C MET A 471 29.88 13.75 11.27
N VAL A 472 28.56 14.00 11.37
CA VAL A 472 27.63 13.81 10.24
C VAL A 472 27.85 14.85 9.15
N LYS A 473 27.97 14.39 7.91
CA LYS A 473 28.09 15.22 6.71
C LYS A 473 27.11 14.79 5.62
N THR A 474 26.49 15.77 4.97
CA THR A 474 25.73 15.63 3.74
C THR A 474 26.66 15.45 2.54
N LEU A 475 26.51 14.36 1.78
CA LEU A 475 27.31 14.07 0.59
C LEU A 475 26.64 14.51 -0.72
N ALA A 476 25.37 14.15 -0.92
CA ALA A 476 24.65 14.47 -2.15
C ALA A 476 23.13 14.29 -1.99
N VAL A 477 22.35 15.11 -2.69
CA VAL A 477 20.91 14.86 -2.91
C VAL A 477 20.78 13.92 -4.11
N LEU A 478 20.20 12.73 -3.90
CA LEU A 478 20.22 11.69 -4.93
C LEU A 478 19.06 11.81 -5.93
N ASN A 479 17.96 12.51 -5.57
CA ASN A 479 16.75 12.63 -6.40
C ASN A 479 16.28 11.28 -6.93
N ARG A 480 16.11 10.29 -6.04
CA ARG A 480 15.74 8.95 -6.47
C ARG A 480 14.24 8.89 -6.68
N VAL A 481 13.81 8.02 -7.57
CA VAL A 481 12.39 7.69 -7.72
C VAL A 481 12.00 6.62 -6.69
N ARG A 482 12.96 5.85 -6.16
CA ARG A 482 12.69 4.71 -5.28
C ARG A 482 13.71 4.51 -4.16
N LYS A 483 13.23 3.87 -3.09
CA LYS A 483 13.93 3.62 -1.82
C LYS A 483 14.64 2.26 -1.80
N THR A 484 15.71 2.09 -2.59
CA THR A 484 16.56 0.89 -2.53
C THR A 484 17.81 1.13 -1.70
N LYS A 485 18.45 0.04 -1.24
CA LYS A 485 19.66 0.12 -0.42
C LYS A 485 20.88 0.51 -1.26
N PRO A 486 21.75 1.40 -0.77
CA PRO A 486 23.06 1.60 -1.38
C PRO A 486 23.98 0.41 -1.08
N ILE A 487 24.86 0.07 -2.01
CA ILE A 487 25.97 -0.85 -1.78
C ILE A 487 27.31 -0.11 -1.91
N LEU A 488 28.32 -0.56 -1.16
CA LEU A 488 29.65 0.04 -1.13
C LEU A 488 30.67 -0.87 -1.78
N ASP A 489 31.63 -0.26 -2.47
CA ASP A 489 32.92 -0.86 -2.79
C ASP A 489 34.02 -0.04 -2.10
N PRO A 490 34.45 -0.44 -0.89
CA PRO A 490 35.50 0.26 -0.16
C PRO A 490 36.87 0.26 -0.88
N TYR A 491 37.13 -0.73 -1.74
CA TYR A 491 38.41 -0.86 -2.43
C TYR A 491 38.51 0.12 -3.60
N LYS A 492 37.42 0.26 -4.36
CA LYS A 492 37.30 1.25 -5.45
C LYS A 492 36.79 2.61 -4.97
N LYS A 493 36.32 2.68 -3.73
CA LYS A 493 35.85 3.87 -3.02
C LYS A 493 34.60 4.48 -3.65
N TYR A 494 33.68 3.61 -4.08
CA TYR A 494 32.41 3.99 -4.72
C TYR A 494 31.20 3.49 -3.93
N ILE A 495 30.10 4.21 -4.08
CA ILE A 495 28.76 3.89 -3.61
C ILE A 495 27.90 3.68 -4.85
N TYR A 496 27.16 2.59 -4.92
CA TYR A 496 26.24 2.27 -6.00
C TYR A 496 24.81 2.30 -5.51
N PHE A 497 23.90 2.90 -6.28
CA PHE A 497 22.50 3.06 -5.92
C PHE A 497 21.61 3.17 -7.18
N THR A 498 20.32 2.90 -7.04
CA THR A 498 19.35 3.11 -8.13
C THR A 498 18.77 4.54 -8.07
N SER A 499 18.56 5.17 -9.21
CA SER A 499 17.98 6.52 -9.34
C SER A 499 16.90 6.58 -10.43
N SER A 500 16.38 7.78 -10.69
CA SER A 500 15.51 8.04 -11.85
C SER A 500 16.12 7.67 -13.20
N ASN A 501 17.45 7.61 -13.29
CA ASN A 501 18.20 7.47 -14.54
C ASN A 501 18.76 6.05 -14.74
N GLY A 502 18.47 5.11 -13.83
CA GLY A 502 19.00 3.76 -13.84
C GLY A 502 19.87 3.45 -12.62
N ILE A 503 20.97 2.72 -12.82
CA ILE A 503 21.96 2.44 -11.77
C ILE A 503 23.09 3.47 -11.88
N GLU A 504 23.37 4.13 -10.77
CA GLU A 504 24.40 5.15 -10.65
C GLU A 504 25.48 4.72 -9.66
N ARG A 505 26.66 5.34 -9.82
CA ARG A 505 27.72 5.33 -8.83
C ARG A 505 28.09 6.74 -8.42
N ILE A 506 28.58 6.91 -7.20
CA ILE A 506 29.19 8.15 -6.70
C ILE A 506 30.39 7.78 -5.83
N GLY A 507 31.44 8.60 -5.83
CA GLY A 507 32.55 8.42 -4.91
C GLY A 507 32.08 8.48 -3.46
N MET A 508 32.72 7.71 -2.59
CA MET A 508 32.43 7.66 -1.14
C MET A 508 32.74 8.99 -0.40
N ASN A 509 33.29 9.97 -1.11
CA ASN A 509 33.43 11.36 -0.68
C ASN A 509 32.34 12.30 -1.26
N GLY A 510 31.32 11.76 -1.94
CA GLY A 510 30.24 12.52 -2.57
C GLY A 510 30.57 13.13 -3.94
N ARG A 511 31.70 12.78 -4.58
CA ARG A 511 32.12 13.34 -5.88
C ARG A 511 32.05 12.32 -7.02
N ASP A 512 32.14 12.76 -8.27
CA ASP A 512 32.16 11.90 -9.48
C ASP A 512 30.93 10.99 -9.63
N ARG A 513 29.75 11.57 -9.43
CA ARG A 513 28.47 10.87 -9.66
C ARG A 513 28.29 10.58 -11.15
N LYS A 514 27.99 9.33 -11.50
CA LYS A 514 27.84 8.87 -12.89
C LYS A 514 26.81 7.75 -13.02
N VAL A 515 26.00 7.81 -14.08
CA VAL A 515 25.13 6.70 -14.51
C VAL A 515 25.99 5.61 -15.17
N ILE A 516 25.88 4.37 -14.68
CA ILE A 516 26.62 3.21 -15.19
C ILE A 516 25.73 2.24 -15.97
N TYR A 517 24.41 2.28 -15.74
CA TYR A 517 23.44 1.51 -16.51
C TYR A 517 22.13 2.28 -16.60
N SER A 518 21.55 2.33 -17.81
CA SER A 518 20.28 3.00 -18.08
C SER A 518 19.47 2.16 -19.06
N ASP A 519 18.26 1.77 -18.68
CA ASP A 519 17.32 1.04 -19.52
C ASP A 519 15.91 1.63 -19.32
N ILE A 520 15.18 1.82 -20.42
CA ILE A 520 13.84 2.44 -20.44
C ILE A 520 12.86 1.65 -19.56
N PHE A 521 13.04 0.34 -19.42
CA PHE A 521 12.19 -0.51 -18.57
C PHE A 521 12.59 -0.49 -17.08
N PHE A 522 13.79 0.04 -16.80
CA PHE A 522 14.32 0.28 -15.46
C PHE A 522 13.92 1.67 -14.94
N ILE A 523 13.73 2.63 -15.85
CA ILE A 523 13.32 4.02 -15.57
C ILE A 523 11.79 4.09 -15.39
N GLY A 524 11.31 4.62 -14.25
CA GLY A 524 9.91 5.02 -14.08
C GLY A 524 8.88 3.94 -13.73
N THR A 525 9.26 2.67 -13.53
CA THR A 525 8.37 1.62 -12.97
C THR A 525 8.19 1.79 -11.43
N ASP A 526 7.53 0.89 -10.69
CA ASP A 526 7.45 0.94 -9.20
C ASP A 526 8.22 -0.24 -8.53
N LEU A 527 9.13 -0.85 -9.28
CA LEU A 527 9.71 -2.17 -8.98
C LEU A 527 11.21 -2.08 -8.62
N GLY A 528 11.56 -1.60 -7.43
CA GLY A 528 12.97 -1.38 -7.01
C GLY A 528 13.86 -2.64 -7.15
N SER A 529 15.11 -2.47 -7.61
CA SER A 529 16.10 -3.55 -7.79
C SER A 529 17.05 -3.60 -6.60
N ASP A 530 17.01 -4.66 -5.80
CA ASP A 530 18.09 -4.92 -4.85
C ASP A 530 19.38 -5.26 -5.60
N MET A 531 20.51 -4.90 -4.99
CA MET A 531 21.84 -5.06 -5.60
C MET A 531 22.82 -5.68 -4.61
N ALA A 532 23.78 -6.42 -5.14
CA ALA A 532 24.93 -6.95 -4.41
C ALA A 532 26.17 -6.87 -5.29
N ILE A 533 27.37 -6.84 -4.68
CA ILE A 533 28.64 -6.80 -5.40
C ILE A 533 29.51 -7.99 -5.00
N ASP A 534 30.08 -8.65 -6.01
CA ASP A 534 31.18 -9.59 -5.85
C ASP A 534 32.50 -8.87 -6.14
N PHE A 535 33.25 -8.59 -5.08
CA PHE A 535 34.53 -7.88 -5.17
C PHE A 535 35.60 -8.68 -5.91
N LYS A 536 35.53 -10.01 -5.91
CA LYS A 536 36.56 -10.86 -6.54
C LYS A 536 36.43 -10.85 -8.05
N THR A 537 35.21 -10.90 -8.57
CA THR A 537 34.94 -10.89 -10.02
C THR A 537 34.64 -9.50 -10.56
N ASP A 538 34.57 -8.49 -9.69
CA ASP A 538 34.23 -7.11 -10.03
C ASP A 538 32.86 -6.99 -10.71
N ARG A 539 31.85 -7.66 -10.14
CA ARG A 539 30.50 -7.70 -10.70
C ARG A 539 29.44 -7.23 -9.72
N ILE A 540 28.56 -6.39 -10.21
CA ILE A 540 27.32 -5.99 -9.54
C ILE A 540 26.21 -6.89 -10.05
N TYR A 541 25.54 -7.59 -9.15
CA TYR A 541 24.32 -8.35 -9.39
C TYR A 541 23.13 -7.50 -8.98
N TYR A 542 22.09 -7.49 -9.81
CA TYR A 542 20.88 -6.70 -9.55
C TYR A 542 19.63 -7.40 -10.08
N ILE A 543 18.51 -7.18 -9.40
CA ILE A 543 17.23 -7.79 -9.75
C ILE A 543 16.49 -6.93 -10.78
N GLU A 544 16.05 -7.52 -11.89
CA GLU A 544 15.15 -6.89 -12.84
C GLU A 544 13.73 -7.44 -12.65
N LYS A 545 13.01 -6.86 -11.68
CA LYS A 545 11.66 -7.31 -11.28
C LYS A 545 10.68 -7.39 -12.45
N MET A 546 10.69 -6.42 -13.38
CA MET A 546 9.85 -6.44 -14.59
C MET A 546 10.07 -7.68 -15.46
N TYR A 547 11.30 -8.16 -15.52
CA TYR A 547 11.71 -9.28 -16.35
C TYR A 547 11.81 -10.60 -15.57
N SER A 548 11.52 -10.57 -14.26
CA SER A 548 11.66 -11.71 -13.35
C SER A 548 13.03 -12.40 -13.49
N ARG A 549 14.10 -11.63 -13.62
CA ARG A 549 15.46 -12.15 -13.81
C ARG A 549 16.49 -11.43 -12.94
N ILE A 550 17.61 -12.11 -12.71
CA ILE A 550 18.81 -11.53 -12.12
C ILE A 550 19.80 -11.23 -13.24
N SER A 551 20.28 -10.00 -13.26
CA SER A 551 21.30 -9.56 -14.20
C SER A 551 22.56 -9.16 -13.48
N SER A 552 23.67 -9.12 -14.22
CA SER A 552 24.92 -8.63 -13.70
C SER A 552 25.67 -7.79 -14.73
N MET A 553 26.47 -6.88 -14.21
CA MET A 553 27.39 -6.04 -14.99
C MET A 553 28.70 -5.89 -14.22
N LYS A 554 29.76 -5.46 -14.91
CA LYS A 554 30.96 -4.98 -14.22
C LYS A 554 30.64 -3.69 -13.47
N SER A 555 31.41 -3.38 -12.43
CA SER A 555 31.19 -2.17 -11.61
C SER A 555 31.41 -0.83 -12.35
N ASP A 556 31.91 -0.86 -13.58
CA ASP A 556 31.99 0.28 -14.49
C ASP A 556 30.79 0.41 -15.45
N GLY A 557 29.85 -0.54 -15.39
CA GLY A 557 28.66 -0.63 -16.25
C GLY A 557 28.83 -1.48 -17.51
N THR A 558 30.04 -1.96 -17.80
CA THR A 558 30.30 -2.78 -18.99
C THR A 558 29.88 -4.24 -18.79
N ASP A 559 29.79 -5.00 -19.88
CA ASP A 559 29.56 -6.45 -19.84
C ASP A 559 28.28 -6.83 -19.06
N ASN A 560 27.20 -6.06 -19.33
CA ASN A 560 25.88 -6.28 -18.80
C ASN A 560 25.21 -7.49 -19.48
N ARG A 561 24.79 -8.47 -18.69
CA ARG A 561 24.16 -9.70 -19.16
C ARG A 561 23.23 -10.29 -18.10
N GLN A 562 22.22 -11.03 -18.56
CA GLN A 562 21.51 -11.96 -17.69
C GLN A 562 22.50 -13.02 -17.20
N GLU A 563 22.50 -13.33 -15.90
CA GLU A 563 23.49 -14.27 -15.36
C GLU A 563 22.96 -15.64 -14.93
N LEU A 564 23.83 -16.62 -15.18
CA LEU A 564 23.89 -17.96 -14.59
C LEU A 564 25.29 -18.08 -13.97
N THR A 565 25.44 -17.74 -12.69
CA THR A 565 26.77 -17.74 -12.04
C THR A 565 27.29 -19.16 -11.78
N ASN A 566 28.61 -19.38 -11.66
CA ASN A 566 29.12 -20.71 -11.27
C ASN A 566 28.87 -21.05 -9.78
N GLY A 567 28.32 -20.13 -8.99
CA GLY A 567 28.00 -20.28 -7.57
C GLY A 567 26.53 -19.99 -7.27
N ASN A 568 26.11 -20.31 -6.04
CA ASN A 568 24.74 -20.08 -5.61
C ASN A 568 24.44 -18.58 -5.48
N LEU A 569 23.32 -18.13 -6.03
CA LEU A 569 22.74 -16.83 -5.78
C LEU A 569 21.71 -16.93 -4.66
N TYR A 570 21.75 -15.98 -3.74
CA TYR A 570 20.76 -15.86 -2.67
C TYR A 570 20.03 -14.54 -2.88
N TYR A 571 18.70 -14.56 -2.88
CA TYR A 571 17.86 -13.37 -3.08
C TYR A 571 16.53 -13.50 -2.37
N LEU A 572 15.92 -12.36 -2.03
CA LEU A 572 14.53 -12.33 -1.62
C LEU A 572 13.66 -12.37 -2.88
N GLY A 573 12.95 -13.49 -3.05
CA GLY A 573 11.93 -13.64 -4.07
C GLY A 573 10.57 -13.30 -3.49
N SER A 574 9.74 -12.60 -4.26
CA SER A 574 8.31 -12.55 -4.02
C SER A 574 7.66 -13.50 -5.01
N LYS A 575 7.31 -14.69 -4.54
CA LYS A 575 6.25 -15.47 -5.17
C LYS A 575 5.00 -15.15 -4.35
N TYR A 576 4.05 -14.44 -4.93
CA TYR A 576 2.78 -14.09 -4.26
C TYR A 576 2.87 -13.13 -3.06
N ASP A 577 3.79 -12.16 -3.06
CA ASP A 577 3.90 -11.13 -2.01
C ASP A 577 4.31 -11.64 -0.60
N LEU A 578 4.92 -12.82 -0.52
CA LEU A 578 5.60 -13.34 0.67
C LEU A 578 7.12 -13.25 0.48
N ASP A 579 7.82 -12.58 1.40
CA ASP A 579 9.29 -12.47 1.39
C ASP A 579 9.92 -13.85 1.58
N THR A 580 10.41 -14.43 0.49
CA THR A 580 10.95 -15.78 0.51
C THR A 580 12.44 -15.76 0.24
N PHE A 581 13.22 -16.49 1.05
CA PHE A 581 14.64 -16.62 0.81
C PHE A 581 14.91 -17.67 -0.25
N MET A 582 15.37 -17.23 -1.42
CA MET A 582 15.62 -18.08 -2.56
C MET A 582 17.12 -18.35 -2.68
N ARG A 583 17.49 -19.62 -2.85
CA ARG A 583 18.83 -20.03 -3.25
C ARG A 583 18.79 -20.63 -4.65
N TYR A 584 19.32 -19.92 -5.62
CA TYR A 584 19.46 -20.41 -6.99
C TYR A 584 20.86 -20.99 -7.22
N ASN A 585 20.93 -22.26 -7.63
CA ASN A 585 22.16 -22.95 -8.04
C ASN A 585 22.23 -23.01 -9.58
N PRO A 586 23.05 -22.17 -10.23
CA PRO A 586 23.02 -22.09 -11.69
C PRO A 586 23.74 -23.26 -12.37
N SER A 587 24.58 -24.02 -11.65
CA SER A 587 25.23 -25.23 -12.19
C SER A 587 24.24 -26.38 -12.37
N THR A 588 23.19 -26.42 -11.56
CA THR A 588 22.13 -27.45 -11.61
C THR A 588 20.81 -26.93 -12.16
N GLY A 589 20.65 -25.61 -12.23
CA GLY A 589 19.37 -24.94 -12.53
C GLY A 589 18.36 -25.02 -11.37
N ALA A 590 18.71 -25.64 -10.25
CA ALA A 590 17.81 -25.81 -9.12
C ALA A 590 17.66 -24.51 -8.33
N THR A 591 16.43 -24.19 -7.94
CA THR A 591 16.14 -23.14 -6.97
C THR A 591 15.60 -23.82 -5.73
N THR A 592 16.18 -23.54 -4.57
CA THR A 592 15.65 -23.96 -3.27
C THR A 592 15.01 -22.77 -2.61
N GLN A 593 13.76 -22.93 -2.21
CA GLN A 593 13.01 -21.95 -1.45
C GLN A 593 13.12 -22.23 0.06
N GLN A 594 13.34 -21.18 0.84
CA GLN A 594 13.16 -21.22 2.29
C GLN A 594 12.19 -20.11 2.68
N ASP A 595 11.05 -20.54 3.19
CA ASP A 595 10.07 -19.64 3.79
C ASP A 595 10.64 -19.08 5.09
N LEU A 596 10.43 -17.78 5.28
CA LEU A 596 10.91 -17.06 6.45
C LEU A 596 9.73 -16.75 7.35
N ASP A 597 9.85 -17.10 8.63
CA ASP A 597 8.79 -16.88 9.63
C ASP A 597 8.54 -15.38 9.93
N ASN A 598 9.35 -14.46 9.38
CA ASN A 598 9.25 -13.02 9.58
C ASN A 598 9.45 -12.26 8.25
N ILE A 599 8.82 -11.09 8.13
CA ILE A 599 9.09 -10.12 7.05
C ILE A 599 10.58 -9.74 7.09
N LEU A 600 11.33 -10.14 6.08
CA LEU A 600 12.72 -9.74 5.90
C LEU A 600 12.79 -8.53 4.98
N TRP A 601 12.85 -7.35 5.59
CA TRP A 601 13.13 -6.11 4.88
C TRP A 601 14.53 -6.08 4.25
N ASP A 602 15.49 -6.84 4.81
CA ASP A 602 16.85 -6.98 4.28
C ASP A 602 17.49 -8.32 4.68
N TYR A 603 18.49 -8.74 3.90
CA TYR A 603 19.45 -9.75 4.31
C TYR A 603 20.85 -9.35 3.83
N ARG A 604 21.87 -9.79 4.56
CA ARG A 604 23.28 -9.63 4.18
C ARG A 604 23.99 -10.94 4.41
N ILE A 605 24.95 -11.25 3.54
CA ILE A 605 25.82 -12.40 3.74
C ILE A 605 26.82 -12.05 4.83
N TYR A 606 26.74 -12.72 5.97
CA TYR A 606 27.75 -12.65 7.03
C TYR A 606 28.81 -13.72 6.79
N HIS A 607 29.94 -13.31 6.22
CA HIS A 607 31.08 -14.18 5.98
C HIS A 607 32.37 -13.34 5.90
N PRO A 608 33.53 -13.79 6.44
CA PRO A 608 34.79 -13.04 6.33
C PRO A 608 35.19 -12.69 4.89
N PHE A 609 34.88 -13.55 3.92
CA PHE A 609 35.08 -13.25 2.49
C PHE A 609 34.18 -12.14 1.92
N ALA A 610 33.06 -11.81 2.57
CA ALA A 610 32.23 -10.68 2.18
C ALA A 610 32.83 -9.34 2.65
N GLN A 611 33.72 -9.36 3.64
CA GLN A 611 34.34 -8.18 4.27
C GLN A 611 35.85 -8.39 4.48
N VAL A 612 36.57 -8.67 3.39
CA VAL A 612 38.03 -8.83 3.44
C VAL A 612 38.68 -7.51 3.90
N SER A 613 39.76 -7.61 4.67
CA SER A 613 40.50 -6.42 5.12
C SER A 613 41.06 -5.65 3.93
N GLY A 614 40.84 -4.34 3.92
CA GLY A 614 41.42 -3.40 2.97
C GLY A 614 42.47 -2.50 3.61
N THR A 615 43.26 -1.81 2.78
CA THR A 615 44.18 -0.79 3.25
C THR A 615 43.42 0.52 3.47
N ASN A 616 43.30 0.97 4.73
CA ASN A 616 42.70 2.26 5.02
C ASN A 616 43.63 3.41 4.60
N PRO A 617 43.27 4.24 3.59
CA PRO A 617 44.14 5.32 3.13
C PRO A 617 44.33 6.44 4.17
N CYS A 618 43.45 6.55 5.17
CA CYS A 618 43.57 7.52 6.26
C CYS A 618 44.62 7.10 7.31
N GLY A 619 45.03 5.83 7.34
CA GLY A 619 45.99 5.32 8.33
C GLY A 619 45.56 5.56 9.79
N SER A 620 46.53 5.54 10.70
CA SER A 620 46.28 5.64 12.15
C SER A 620 46.02 7.06 12.67
N ASN A 621 46.37 8.09 11.90
CA ASN A 621 46.23 9.51 12.30
C ASN A 621 45.12 10.23 11.52
N ASN A 622 44.08 9.52 11.09
CA ASN A 622 42.93 10.06 10.34
C ASN A 622 43.34 10.91 9.10
N GLY A 623 44.44 10.56 8.42
CA GLY A 623 44.99 11.34 7.30
C GLY A 623 45.46 12.75 7.67
N GLY A 624 45.61 13.07 8.96
CA GLY A 624 45.82 14.43 9.45
C GLY A 624 44.55 15.30 9.40
N CYS A 625 43.38 14.71 9.17
CA CYS A 625 42.09 15.39 9.18
C CYS A 625 41.60 15.57 10.62
N THR A 626 41.13 16.76 10.95
CA THR A 626 40.58 17.03 12.30
C THR A 626 39.23 16.36 12.58
N HIS A 627 38.39 16.21 11.56
CA HIS A 627 37.04 15.67 11.69
C HIS A 627 36.86 14.41 10.85
N LEU A 628 36.41 14.52 9.59
CA LEU A 628 36.23 13.36 8.71
C LEU A 628 37.43 13.17 7.78
N CYS A 629 37.87 11.92 7.64
CA CYS A 629 38.71 11.46 6.54
C CYS A 629 37.91 10.48 5.68
N LEU A 630 37.60 10.88 4.45
CA LEU A 630 36.81 10.08 3.51
C LEU A 630 37.72 9.55 2.39
N PRO A 631 37.40 8.41 1.77
CA PRO A 631 38.26 7.83 0.76
C PRO A 631 38.08 8.59 -0.56
N ASN A 632 39.17 8.78 -1.29
CA ASN A 632 39.18 9.52 -2.54
C ASN A 632 39.57 8.59 -3.69
N HIS A 633 38.64 8.36 -4.62
CA HIS A 633 38.80 7.40 -5.72
C HIS A 633 39.68 7.91 -6.85
N THR A 634 39.69 9.23 -7.11
CA THR A 634 40.49 9.86 -8.17
C THR A 634 41.68 10.66 -7.66
N GLY A 635 41.80 10.87 -6.35
CA GLY A 635 42.82 11.74 -5.78
C GLY A 635 44.10 11.05 -5.34
N ASN A 636 45.17 11.86 -5.33
CA ASN A 636 46.39 11.61 -4.58
C ASN A 636 46.61 12.81 -3.62
N PRO A 637 46.50 12.63 -2.30
CA PRO A 637 46.38 11.36 -1.58
C PRO A 637 45.04 10.64 -1.79
N ALA A 638 45.06 9.34 -1.51
CA ALA A 638 43.94 8.40 -1.67
C ALA A 638 42.75 8.64 -0.72
N TYR A 639 42.73 9.77 0.00
CA TYR A 639 41.71 10.22 0.94
C TYR A 639 41.51 11.74 0.82
N ILE A 640 40.47 12.26 1.46
CA ILE A 640 40.24 13.70 1.58
C ILE A 640 39.64 14.04 2.95
N CYS A 641 40.10 15.13 3.54
CA CYS A 641 39.50 15.69 4.75
C CYS A 641 38.17 16.36 4.44
N GLU A 642 37.15 16.09 5.23
CA GLU A 642 35.84 16.70 5.10
C GLU A 642 35.33 17.16 6.48
N CYS A 643 34.42 18.12 6.44
CA CYS A 643 33.84 18.72 7.64
C CYS A 643 32.36 18.35 7.78
N PRO A 644 31.85 18.16 9.01
CA PRO A 644 30.43 18.02 9.28
C PRO A 644 29.66 19.26 8.82
N ASP A 645 28.34 19.14 8.61
CA ASP A 645 27.54 20.19 7.96
C ASP A 645 27.55 21.57 8.67
N LYS A 646 27.87 21.61 9.97
CA LYS A 646 27.98 22.86 10.76
C LYS A 646 29.37 23.51 10.76
N TYR A 647 30.30 22.97 9.99
CA TYR A 647 31.69 23.40 9.99
C TYR A 647 32.17 23.71 8.58
N GLU A 648 32.98 24.76 8.48
CA GLU A 648 33.69 25.12 7.26
C GLU A 648 35.09 24.50 7.22
N LYS A 649 35.49 24.05 6.03
CA LYS A 649 36.78 23.43 5.79
C LYS A 649 37.87 24.47 5.55
N GLN A 650 38.93 24.43 6.35
CA GLN A 650 40.16 25.20 6.18
C GLN A 650 41.36 24.24 6.11
N GLY A 651 41.77 23.89 4.89
CA GLY A 651 42.79 22.86 4.66
C GLY A 651 42.33 21.49 5.17
N ASN A 652 43.03 20.95 6.17
CA ASN A 652 42.68 19.69 6.85
C ASN A 652 41.90 19.91 8.17
N THR A 653 41.61 21.16 8.50
CA THR A 653 40.90 21.57 9.71
C THR A 653 39.46 21.97 9.42
N CYS A 654 38.59 21.86 10.42
CA CYS A 654 37.22 22.33 10.35
C CYS A 654 36.98 23.37 11.45
N VAL A 655 36.33 24.47 11.09
CA VAL A 655 36.02 25.60 11.99
C VAL A 655 34.51 25.77 12.02
N GLU A 656 33.91 26.02 13.19
CA GLU A 656 32.46 26.23 13.28
C GLU A 656 32.03 27.40 12.42
N SER A 657 30.99 27.17 11.61
CA SER A 657 30.35 28.22 10.82
C SER A 657 29.65 29.19 11.77
N SER A 658 30.07 30.47 11.72
CA SER A 658 29.54 31.57 12.55
C SER A 658 28.10 31.96 12.23
#